data_AF-A0A932W0Q3-F1
#
_entry.id   AF-A0A932W0Q3-F1
#
_cell.length_a   1.000
_cell.length_b   1.000
_cell.length_c   1.000
_cell.angle_alpha   90.00
_cell.angle_beta   90.00
_cell.angle_gamma   90.00
#
_symmetry.space_group_name_H-M   'P 1'
#
loop_
_entity.id
_entity.type
_entity.pdbx_description
1 polymer ?
#
loop_
_entity_poly.entity_id
_entity_poly.type
_entity_poly.pdbx_seq_one_letter_code
_entity_poly.pdbx_strand_id
1 'polypeptide(L)'
;MKIIRTRSWSCYRSAFLISFGLMLTAPMPATLASPTQEPRQAAIDLAVSQVRPALVRIHVVTTDHRQGREVKYEGAGSGTIITKEGHVITNHHVAGKACRLVCTLLTKEEVEADLVGTDPLSDIAVIKLRSPAGRAFPVAHFGDSRGLKVGDPVLAMGSPLALSQSVTLGIISNTEMIFPKLFWPFNKLTLEGEDVGSIVRWIGHDAAIFGGNSGGPLVNLRGEIVGINEISLGLSGAIPSNLAKTVADSLIKAGKVSRSWIGLEVQPLLKSYGIRQGVLVSGAIQGSPAAEAGFAPGDLLVRLDGQTVDVRFAEELPLFNQRLMSLPIGKEVNATIWRQGQEHSLRIIPRERESVQSKTEELKAWGISASNLTLWMVKEMRRLNKNGVLVKSIRPGGPCQEAKPAILENDIIVEVARQPVSNVEELAVITERLTKDKQAPVPVIVAFERKMERFLTVVSVGTRIPYDAGLEASKAWLPVGLQVLTRDLAEALGWPGRSGVRVTQVYPNSTAERAKLQVDDLITAVNDQPIAASQPEDIEVLPTMIRQYKIGAAVELTVLRAEQPLKIKAVLAASPKLPREMKKYWDENFEFTVREATFSDDVEDPAKEDNAGLFVDNVSEGGWAALGHLAVGDRILTVDRLPIRDVAALEKVMKKIAEIKSKSVVFQVRRGIHSAFIELEPAWTRAR
;
A
#
# COMPACT_ATOMS: atom_id res chain seq x y z
N MET A 1 -5.19 -63.14 -24.27
CA MET A 1 -5.11 -64.37 -23.45
C MET A 1 -5.97 -64.18 -22.21
N LYS A 2 -6.92 -65.11 -21.99
CA LYS A 2 -7.79 -65.39 -20.81
C LYS A 2 -7.16 -65.09 -19.42
N ILE A 3 -7.79 -64.80 -18.26
CA ILE A 3 -9.17 -64.63 -17.67
C ILE A 3 -8.97 -63.97 -16.26
N ILE A 4 -10.06 -63.47 -15.63
CA ILE A 4 -10.51 -63.62 -14.20
C ILE A 4 -10.75 -62.24 -13.53
N ARG A 5 -11.90 -61.88 -12.92
CA ARG A 5 -13.23 -62.49 -12.64
C ARG A 5 -14.26 -61.38 -12.31
N THR A 6 -15.53 -61.74 -12.47
CA THR A 6 -16.80 -60.99 -12.30
C THR A 6 -17.43 -61.08 -10.90
N ARG A 7 -18.34 -60.13 -10.56
CA ARG A 7 -19.67 -60.29 -9.87
C ARG A 7 -20.33 -58.91 -9.68
N SER A 8 -21.36 -58.51 -10.43
CA SER A 8 -22.82 -58.83 -10.44
C SER A 8 -23.67 -58.02 -9.45
N TRP A 9 -24.56 -57.19 -10.03
CA TRP A 9 -25.70 -56.51 -9.42
C TRP A 9 -26.86 -57.47 -9.11
N SER A 10 -27.70 -57.11 -8.12
CA SER A 10 -29.11 -57.52 -8.09
C SER A 10 -29.96 -56.48 -7.35
N CYS A 11 -31.07 -56.08 -7.99
CA CYS A 11 -32.17 -55.30 -7.45
C CYS A 11 -33.08 -56.16 -6.57
N TYR A 12 -33.64 -55.60 -5.48
CA TYR A 12 -34.97 -55.99 -4.99
C TYR A 12 -35.67 -54.78 -4.34
N ARG A 13 -36.87 -54.48 -4.85
CA ARG A 13 -37.90 -53.64 -4.23
C ARG A 13 -38.62 -54.48 -3.16
N SER A 14 -38.77 -53.95 -1.95
CA SER A 14 -39.75 -54.43 -0.96
C SER A 14 -40.35 -53.25 -0.21
N ALA A 15 -41.68 -53.23 -0.17
CA ALA A 15 -42.52 -52.24 0.48
C ALA A 15 -42.34 -52.27 2.01
N PHE A 16 -42.26 -51.10 2.64
CA PHE A 16 -42.32 -50.96 4.09
C PHE A 16 -43.65 -50.29 4.48
N LEU A 17 -44.47 -51.05 5.21
CA LEU A 17 -45.62 -50.58 5.97
C LEU A 17 -45.14 -49.65 7.09
N ILE A 18 -45.70 -48.44 7.15
CA ILE A 18 -45.51 -47.51 8.27
C ILE A 18 -46.49 -47.91 9.37
N SER A 19 -45.97 -48.46 10.47
CA SER A 19 -46.72 -48.63 11.72
C SER A 19 -46.46 -47.42 12.61
N PHE A 20 -47.51 -46.66 12.93
CA PHE A 20 -47.44 -45.51 13.82
C PHE A 20 -47.40 -46.00 15.28
N GLY A 21 -46.20 -46.11 15.85
CA GLY A 21 -45.98 -46.37 17.26
C GLY A 21 -45.99 -45.06 18.05
N LEU A 22 -47.01 -44.84 18.87
CA LEU A 22 -47.09 -43.74 19.83
C LEU A 22 -46.09 -44.01 20.97
N MET A 23 -44.91 -43.38 20.94
CA MET A 23 -44.00 -43.36 22.08
C MET A 23 -44.19 -42.08 22.89
N LEU A 24 -44.71 -42.25 24.11
CA LEU A 24 -44.77 -41.23 25.15
C LEU A 24 -43.35 -40.71 25.43
N THR A 25 -43.12 -39.43 25.15
CA THR A 25 -41.92 -38.71 25.57
C THR A 25 -41.99 -38.44 27.07
N ALA A 26 -41.18 -39.13 27.87
CA ALA A 26 -40.88 -38.68 29.22
C ALA A 26 -40.07 -37.36 29.14
N PRO A 27 -40.42 -36.30 29.88
CA PRO A 27 -39.63 -35.08 29.88
C PRO A 27 -38.28 -35.38 30.54
N MET A 28 -37.19 -35.16 29.80
CA MET A 28 -35.85 -35.10 30.40
C MET A 28 -35.83 -33.96 31.43
N PRO A 29 -35.23 -34.16 32.62
CA PRO A 29 -35.06 -33.07 33.56
C PRO A 29 -34.18 -32.00 32.92
N ALA A 30 -34.70 -30.76 32.92
CA ALA A 30 -33.95 -29.58 32.53
C ALA A 30 -32.62 -29.56 33.28
N THR A 31 -31.52 -29.58 32.51
CA THR A 31 -30.17 -29.41 33.04
C THR A 31 -30.13 -28.03 33.69
N LEU A 32 -29.98 -28.00 35.02
CA LEU A 32 -29.76 -26.78 35.77
C LEU A 32 -28.57 -26.05 35.15
N ALA A 33 -28.80 -24.85 34.64
CA ALA A 33 -27.74 -23.92 34.28
C ALA A 33 -26.82 -23.77 35.50
N SER A 34 -25.52 -24.00 35.31
CA SER A 34 -24.55 -23.92 36.39
C SER A 34 -24.46 -22.47 36.90
N PRO A 35 -24.57 -22.20 38.21
CA PRO A 35 -24.62 -20.85 38.78
C PRO A 35 -23.32 -20.02 38.64
N THR A 36 -22.32 -20.50 37.90
CA THR A 36 -21.01 -19.85 37.72
C THR A 36 -20.88 -19.05 36.41
N GLN A 37 -21.83 -19.14 35.46
CA GLN A 37 -21.73 -18.42 34.18
C GLN A 37 -22.21 -16.96 34.25
N GLU A 38 -23.22 -16.63 35.07
CA GLU A 38 -23.77 -15.27 35.15
C GLU A 38 -22.74 -14.21 35.62
N PRO A 39 -21.92 -14.44 36.66
CA PRO A 39 -20.95 -13.43 37.11
C PRO A 39 -19.88 -13.13 36.07
N ARG A 40 -19.49 -14.13 35.26
CA ARG A 40 -18.47 -13.95 34.21
C ARG A 40 -19.01 -13.18 33.02
N GLN A 41 -20.23 -13.48 32.58
CA GLN A 41 -20.87 -12.74 31.49
C GLN A 41 -21.09 -11.27 31.88
N ALA A 42 -21.57 -11.02 33.10
CA ALA A 42 -21.74 -9.66 33.61
C ALA A 42 -20.43 -8.86 33.63
N ALA A 43 -19.30 -9.49 33.98
CA ALA A 43 -17.99 -8.85 33.95
C ALA A 43 -17.51 -8.54 32.52
N ILE A 44 -17.79 -9.44 31.56
CA ILE A 44 -17.52 -9.20 30.14
C ILE A 44 -18.33 -8.00 29.63
N ASP A 45 -19.64 -7.99 29.90
CA ASP A 45 -20.54 -6.93 29.46
C ASP A 45 -20.13 -5.57 30.04
N LEU A 46 -19.70 -5.56 31.32
CA LEU A 46 -19.15 -4.37 31.97
C LEU A 46 -17.90 -3.87 31.24
N ALA A 47 -16.91 -4.73 31.02
CA ALA A 47 -15.66 -4.36 30.35
C ALA A 47 -15.92 -3.84 28.92
N VAL A 48 -16.80 -4.48 28.17
CA VAL A 48 -17.22 -4.03 26.83
C VAL A 48 -17.88 -2.65 26.91
N SER A 49 -18.83 -2.44 27.82
CA SER A 49 -19.55 -1.18 27.94
C SER A 49 -18.65 0.01 28.29
N GLN A 50 -17.58 -0.23 29.06
CA GLN A 50 -16.62 0.80 29.47
C GLN A 50 -15.66 1.18 28.35
N VAL A 51 -15.16 0.20 27.58
CA VAL A 51 -14.09 0.43 26.60
C VAL A 51 -14.64 0.77 25.21
N ARG A 52 -15.75 0.17 24.79
CA ARG A 52 -16.30 0.32 23.44
C ARG A 52 -16.57 1.78 23.02
N PRO A 53 -17.01 2.70 23.89
CA PRO A 53 -17.13 4.13 23.54
C PRO A 53 -15.82 4.82 23.20
N ALA A 54 -14.69 4.33 23.72
CA ALA A 54 -13.35 4.86 23.46
C ALA A 54 -12.66 4.17 22.26
N LEU A 55 -13.22 3.08 21.74
CA LEU A 55 -12.67 2.34 20.61
C LEU A 55 -12.95 3.08 19.30
N VAL A 56 -11.91 3.29 18.50
CA VAL A 56 -12.02 3.98 17.20
C VAL A 56 -11.54 3.07 16.07
N ARG A 57 -12.23 3.17 14.93
CA ARG A 57 -11.75 2.64 13.65
C ARG A 57 -10.90 3.72 13.00
N ILE A 58 -9.71 3.36 12.52
CA ILE A 58 -8.80 4.27 11.84
C ILE A 58 -8.78 3.90 10.37
N HIS A 59 -9.25 4.80 9.51
CA HIS A 59 -8.91 4.81 8.10
C HIS A 59 -7.63 5.63 7.92
N VAL A 60 -6.64 5.06 7.24
CA VAL A 60 -5.32 5.65 7.11
C VAL A 60 -4.88 5.63 5.65
N VAL A 61 -4.33 6.74 5.19
CA VAL A 61 -3.56 6.80 3.95
C VAL A 61 -2.10 6.92 4.33
N THR A 62 -1.31 5.91 3.98
CA THR A 62 0.15 5.90 4.21
C THR A 62 0.90 6.18 2.92
N THR A 63 2.13 6.65 3.03
CA THR A 63 3.05 6.83 1.90
C THR A 63 4.14 5.77 1.95
N ASP A 64 4.36 5.06 0.85
CA ASP A 64 5.55 4.24 0.59
C ASP A 64 6.34 4.83 -0.58
N HIS A 65 7.57 4.38 -0.78
CA HIS A 65 8.40 4.86 -1.89
C HIS A 65 8.85 3.69 -2.76
N ARG A 66 8.34 3.62 -3.99
CA ARG A 66 8.65 2.56 -4.95
C ARG A 66 8.90 3.13 -6.32
N GLN A 67 9.82 2.53 -7.06
CA GLN A 67 10.15 2.92 -8.43
C GLN A 67 10.40 4.43 -8.57
N GLY A 68 11.12 5.03 -7.61
CA GLY A 68 11.47 6.46 -7.61
C GLY A 68 10.28 7.40 -7.50
N ARG A 69 9.18 6.96 -6.86
CA ARG A 69 7.97 7.75 -6.59
C ARG A 69 7.47 7.53 -5.17
N GLU A 70 6.85 8.56 -4.61
CA GLU A 70 5.94 8.38 -3.47
C GLU A 70 4.65 7.73 -4.00
N VAL A 71 4.20 6.66 -3.35
CA VAL A 71 2.96 5.95 -3.67
C VAL A 71 2.13 5.87 -2.40
N LYS A 72 0.85 6.22 -2.50
CA LYS A 72 -0.06 6.17 -1.35
C LYS A 72 -0.83 4.86 -1.32
N TYR A 73 -1.05 4.35 -0.10
CA TYR A 73 -1.81 3.14 0.17
C TYR A 73 -2.85 3.41 1.23
N GLU A 74 -4.07 2.95 0.96
CA GLU A 74 -5.15 2.95 1.95
C GLU A 74 -5.01 1.72 2.85
N GLY A 75 -5.23 1.95 4.13
CA GLY A 75 -5.23 0.93 5.15
C GLY A 75 -6.31 1.21 6.18
N ALA A 76 -6.55 0.20 7.02
CA ALA A 76 -7.43 0.33 8.16
C ALA A 76 -6.82 -0.33 9.38
N GLY A 77 -7.11 0.24 10.55
CA GLY A 77 -6.71 -0.31 11.84
C GLY A 77 -7.66 0.12 12.94
N SER A 78 -7.27 -0.18 14.17
CA SER A 78 -8.00 0.20 15.37
C SER A 78 -7.15 1.10 16.25
N GLY A 79 -7.81 1.85 17.12
CA GLY A 79 -7.16 2.61 18.17
C GLY A 79 -8.06 2.78 19.37
N THR A 80 -7.49 3.26 20.47
CA THR A 80 -8.25 3.52 21.71
C THR A 80 -8.00 4.94 22.20
N ILE A 81 -9.06 5.68 22.50
CA ILE A 81 -8.98 7.00 23.12
C ILE A 81 -8.52 6.84 24.57
N ILE A 82 -7.38 7.44 24.91
CA ILE A 82 -6.71 7.33 26.22
C ILE A 82 -6.71 8.65 27.01
N THR A 83 -7.23 9.73 26.44
CA THR A 83 -7.34 11.04 27.11
C THR A 83 -8.64 11.74 26.72
N LYS A 84 -9.15 12.62 27.59
CA LYS A 84 -10.40 13.35 27.33
C LYS A 84 -10.28 14.31 26.16
N GLU A 85 -9.07 14.78 25.89
CA GLU A 85 -8.75 15.66 24.78
C GLU A 85 -8.81 14.90 23.44
N GLY A 86 -8.85 13.58 23.42
CA GLY A 86 -8.95 12.79 22.19
C GLY A 86 -7.61 12.32 21.63
N HIS A 87 -6.60 12.09 22.48
CA HIS A 87 -5.44 11.29 22.09
C HIS A 87 -5.84 9.83 21.99
N VAL A 88 -5.50 9.21 20.87
CA VAL A 88 -5.76 7.81 20.54
C VAL A 88 -4.43 7.08 20.44
N ILE A 89 -4.28 5.98 21.16
CA ILE A 89 -3.16 5.05 20.98
C ILE A 89 -3.51 4.01 19.91
N THR A 90 -2.53 3.67 19.08
CA THR A 90 -2.60 2.62 18.05
C THR A 90 -1.18 2.11 17.77
N ASN A 91 -1.01 1.23 16.77
CA ASN A 91 0.31 0.76 16.36
C ASN A 91 1.04 1.73 15.42
N HIS A 92 2.37 1.67 15.41
CA HIS A 92 3.19 2.38 14.42
C HIS A 92 2.90 1.87 13.01
N HIS A 93 2.81 0.55 12.80
CA HIS A 93 2.51 0.01 11.47
C HIS A 93 1.12 0.40 10.95
N VAL A 94 0.21 0.83 11.83
CA VAL A 94 -1.11 1.36 11.45
C VAL A 94 -1.01 2.84 11.07
N ALA A 95 -0.48 3.70 11.95
CA ALA A 95 -0.60 5.16 11.79
C ALA A 95 0.74 5.92 11.65
N GLY A 96 1.88 5.27 11.89
CA GLY A 96 3.19 5.91 11.99
C GLY A 96 3.69 6.55 10.70
N LYS A 97 3.25 6.05 9.54
CA LYS A 97 3.55 6.59 8.19
C LYS A 97 2.37 7.32 7.56
N ALA A 98 1.38 7.69 8.34
CA ALA A 98 0.16 8.27 7.81
C ALA A 98 0.40 9.69 7.27
N CYS A 99 -0.05 9.93 6.04
CA CYS A 99 -0.21 11.29 5.50
C CYS A 99 -1.64 11.81 5.70
N ARG A 100 -2.62 10.91 5.91
CA ARG A 100 -4.00 11.24 6.25
C ARG A 100 -4.57 10.21 7.21
N LEU A 101 -5.29 10.68 8.23
CA LEU A 101 -5.97 9.85 9.23
C LEU A 101 -7.40 10.32 9.40
N VAL A 102 -8.35 9.39 9.31
CA VAL A 102 -9.76 9.62 9.62
C VAL A 102 -10.19 8.56 10.62
N CYS A 103 -10.69 8.98 11.78
CA CYS A 103 -11.18 8.11 12.82
C CYS A 103 -12.71 8.07 12.80
N THR A 104 -13.29 6.88 12.72
CA THR A 104 -14.72 6.68 12.91
C THR A 104 -14.99 6.27 14.36
N LEU A 105 -15.79 7.07 15.06
CA LEU A 105 -16.20 6.83 16.45
C LEU A 105 -17.35 5.84 16.53
N LEU A 106 -17.69 5.38 17.76
CA LEU A 106 -18.86 4.53 18.00
C LEU A 106 -20.18 5.15 17.47
N THR A 107 -20.29 6.47 17.50
CA THR A 107 -21.44 7.23 16.98
C THR A 107 -21.55 7.22 15.45
N LYS A 108 -20.59 6.59 14.75
CA LYS A 108 -20.37 6.66 13.30
C LYS A 108 -19.96 8.04 12.79
N GLU A 109 -19.62 8.94 13.69
CA GLU A 109 -19.01 10.22 13.33
C GLU A 109 -17.57 9.99 12.84
N GLU A 110 -17.23 10.61 11.73
CA GLU A 110 -15.87 10.64 11.19
C GLU A 110 -15.17 11.92 11.61
N VAL A 111 -13.98 11.76 12.19
CA VAL A 111 -13.18 12.84 12.74
C VAL A 111 -11.76 12.70 12.20
N GLU A 112 -11.28 13.70 11.47
CA GLU A 112 -9.87 13.73 11.06
C GLU A 112 -8.94 13.72 12.26
N ALA A 113 -7.75 13.15 12.09
CA ALA A 113 -6.74 13.10 13.14
C ALA A 113 -5.35 13.51 12.63
N ASP A 114 -4.52 13.98 13.57
CA ASP A 114 -3.11 14.29 13.33
C ASP A 114 -2.22 13.27 14.04
N LEU A 115 -1.13 12.86 13.40
CA LEU A 115 -0.10 12.08 14.08
C LEU A 115 0.63 12.99 15.09
N VAL A 116 0.54 12.65 16.38
CA VAL A 116 1.25 13.38 17.44
C VAL A 116 2.71 12.94 17.47
N GLY A 117 2.93 11.64 17.31
CA GLY A 117 4.25 11.03 17.23
C GLY A 117 4.15 9.52 17.15
N THR A 118 5.25 8.87 16.82
CA THR A 118 5.32 7.42 16.67
C THR A 118 6.68 6.89 17.07
N ASP A 119 6.71 5.59 17.36
CA ASP A 119 7.89 4.87 17.77
C ASP A 119 7.91 3.47 17.11
N PRO A 120 8.65 3.32 16.00
CA PRO A 120 8.72 2.05 15.27
C PRO A 120 9.25 0.89 16.12
N LEU A 121 10.15 1.17 17.07
CA LEU A 121 10.83 0.15 17.86
C LEU A 121 9.92 -0.52 18.91
N SER A 122 8.86 0.17 19.37
CA SER A 122 7.82 -0.44 20.21
C SER A 122 6.53 -0.74 19.46
N ASP A 123 6.49 -0.42 18.17
CA ASP A 123 5.29 -0.43 17.34
C ASP A 123 4.11 0.37 17.94
N ILE A 124 4.36 1.54 18.54
CA ILE A 124 3.32 2.41 19.10
C ILE A 124 3.25 3.75 18.36
N ALA A 125 2.03 4.23 18.12
CA ALA A 125 1.75 5.58 17.67
C ALA A 125 0.66 6.23 18.53
N VAL A 126 0.74 7.55 18.64
CA VAL A 126 -0.34 8.36 19.21
C VAL A 126 -0.83 9.35 18.15
N ILE A 127 -2.13 9.35 17.93
CA ILE A 127 -2.81 10.30 17.04
C ILE A 127 -3.77 11.16 17.86
N LYS A 128 -4.09 12.36 17.37
CA LYS A 128 -4.97 13.31 18.03
C LYS A 128 -6.16 13.63 17.15
N LEU A 129 -7.37 13.37 17.66
CA LEU A 129 -8.61 13.73 16.99
C LEU A 129 -8.71 15.27 16.86
N ARG A 130 -8.97 15.76 15.65
CA ARG A 130 -9.24 17.17 15.35
C ARG A 130 -10.66 17.50 15.77
N SER A 131 -10.82 18.36 16.77
CA SER A 131 -12.15 18.77 17.25
C SER A 131 -12.11 20.19 17.81
N PRO A 132 -13.28 20.87 17.88
CA PRO A 132 -13.36 22.17 18.53
C PRO A 132 -12.83 22.12 19.96
N ALA A 133 -12.18 23.21 20.38
CA ALA A 133 -11.62 23.32 21.73
C ALA A 133 -12.70 23.05 22.81
N GLY A 134 -12.37 22.19 23.78
CA GLY A 134 -13.26 21.85 24.89
C GLY A 134 -14.16 20.63 24.69
N ARG A 135 -14.17 19.99 23.51
CA ARG A 135 -14.83 18.69 23.33
C ARG A 135 -14.13 17.62 24.17
N ALA A 136 -14.89 16.91 25.00
CA ALA A 136 -14.42 15.75 25.74
C ALA A 136 -14.82 14.45 25.04
N PHE A 137 -13.89 13.49 24.98
CA PHE A 137 -14.13 12.17 24.42
C PHE A 137 -14.23 11.09 25.52
N PRO A 138 -14.92 9.97 25.27
CA PRO A 138 -14.86 8.79 26.13
C PRO A 138 -13.43 8.25 26.23
N VAL A 139 -13.03 7.78 27.40
CA VAL A 139 -11.64 7.36 27.68
C VAL A 139 -11.62 5.94 28.23
N ALA A 140 -10.72 5.11 27.71
CA ALA A 140 -10.33 3.87 28.35
C ALA A 140 -9.03 4.06 29.14
N HIS A 141 -8.90 3.35 30.26
CA HIS A 141 -7.80 3.51 31.21
C HIS A 141 -6.80 2.36 31.10
N PHE A 142 -5.52 2.68 31.23
CA PHE A 142 -4.47 1.66 31.33
C PHE A 142 -4.56 0.91 32.66
N GLY A 143 -4.42 -0.41 32.59
CA GLY A 143 -4.13 -1.29 33.73
C GLY A 143 -2.64 -1.64 33.82
N ASP A 144 -2.30 -2.51 34.79
CA ASP A 144 -0.93 -3.00 34.99
C ASP A 144 -0.72 -4.39 34.37
N SER A 145 -0.02 -4.44 33.25
CA SER A 145 0.34 -5.68 32.55
C SER A 145 1.29 -6.58 33.36
N ARG A 146 2.03 -6.05 34.33
CA ARG A 146 2.96 -6.87 35.16
C ARG A 146 2.23 -7.82 36.11
N GLY A 147 0.97 -7.52 36.41
CA GLY A 147 0.11 -8.31 37.29
C GLY A 147 -0.60 -9.48 36.60
N LEU A 148 -0.50 -9.59 35.26
CA LEU A 148 -1.16 -10.64 34.49
C LEU A 148 -0.57 -12.02 34.79
N LYS A 149 -1.44 -13.03 34.74
CA LYS A 149 -1.10 -14.44 34.87
C LYS A 149 -1.67 -15.24 33.72
N VAL A 150 -0.97 -16.32 33.36
CA VAL A 150 -1.52 -17.30 32.40
C VAL A 150 -2.86 -17.82 32.93
N GLY A 151 -3.87 -17.81 32.08
CA GLY A 151 -5.26 -18.15 32.42
C GLY A 151 -6.17 -16.95 32.71
N ASP A 152 -5.62 -15.74 32.91
CA ASP A 152 -6.45 -14.55 33.12
C ASP A 152 -7.32 -14.27 31.89
N PRO A 153 -8.64 -14.06 32.04
CA PRO A 153 -9.54 -13.76 30.93
C PRO A 153 -9.29 -12.35 30.38
N VAL A 154 -9.23 -12.25 29.06
CA VAL A 154 -9.02 -11.00 28.34
C VAL A 154 -9.93 -10.87 27.12
N LEU A 155 -10.20 -9.63 26.74
CA LEU A 155 -10.97 -9.29 25.54
C LEU A 155 -10.06 -8.53 24.59
N ALA A 156 -9.88 -9.04 23.38
CA ALA A 156 -9.27 -8.27 22.30
C ALA A 156 -10.38 -7.50 21.57
N MET A 157 -10.25 -6.17 21.52
CA MET A 157 -11.24 -5.29 20.89
C MET A 157 -10.63 -4.57 19.69
N GLY A 158 -11.44 -4.32 18.67
CA GLY A 158 -10.99 -3.67 17.44
C GLY A 158 -12.12 -3.44 16.45
N SER A 159 -11.80 -3.14 15.20
CA SER A 159 -12.74 -2.97 14.09
C SER A 159 -12.19 -3.67 12.84
N PRO A 160 -12.26 -5.01 12.78
CA PRO A 160 -11.64 -5.79 11.72
C PRO A 160 -12.23 -5.45 10.35
N LEU A 161 -11.37 -5.48 9.31
CA LEU A 161 -11.71 -5.18 7.91
C LEU A 161 -12.45 -3.85 7.67
N ALA A 162 -12.36 -2.90 8.62
CA ALA A 162 -13.12 -1.66 8.61
C ALA A 162 -14.66 -1.82 8.55
N LEU A 163 -15.25 -3.00 8.80
CA LEU A 163 -16.70 -3.23 8.63
C LEU A 163 -17.51 -2.86 9.89
N SER A 164 -17.06 -3.27 11.08
CA SER A 164 -17.71 -2.98 12.36
C SER A 164 -16.80 -3.28 13.55
N GLN A 165 -17.01 -2.60 14.69
CA GLN A 165 -16.35 -2.94 15.95
C GLN A 165 -16.60 -4.41 16.34
N SER A 166 -15.55 -5.11 16.76
CA SER A 166 -15.57 -6.51 17.19
C SER A 166 -14.92 -6.66 18.57
N VAL A 167 -15.34 -7.70 19.28
CA VAL A 167 -14.78 -8.13 20.55
C VAL A 167 -14.60 -9.64 20.49
N THR A 168 -13.41 -10.12 20.84
CA THR A 168 -13.12 -11.54 20.96
C THR A 168 -12.63 -11.84 22.38
N LEU A 169 -13.15 -12.92 22.96
CA LEU A 169 -12.78 -13.38 24.30
C LEU A 169 -11.69 -14.44 24.19
N GLY A 170 -10.71 -14.38 25.08
CA GLY A 170 -9.71 -15.41 25.29
C GLY A 170 -9.11 -15.33 26.68
N ILE A 171 -7.94 -15.94 26.85
CA ILE A 171 -7.13 -15.92 28.06
C ILE A 171 -5.69 -15.56 27.73
N ILE A 172 -4.94 -15.09 28.73
CA ILE A 172 -3.49 -14.99 28.63
C ILE A 172 -2.90 -16.40 28.53
N SER A 173 -2.18 -16.67 27.45
CA SER A 173 -1.50 -17.93 27.20
C SER A 173 -0.02 -17.89 27.61
N ASN A 174 0.63 -16.72 27.52
CA ASN A 174 2.03 -16.51 27.87
C ASN A 174 2.29 -15.05 28.25
N THR A 175 3.01 -14.78 29.34
CA THR A 175 3.37 -13.42 29.78
C THR A 175 4.79 -13.00 29.36
N GLU A 176 5.55 -13.91 28.76
CA GLU A 176 6.96 -13.74 28.40
C GLU A 176 7.22 -14.11 26.94
N MET A 177 6.23 -13.88 26.06
CA MET A 177 6.33 -14.28 24.67
C MET A 177 7.36 -13.43 23.93
N ILE A 178 8.31 -14.10 23.27
CA ILE A 178 9.22 -13.52 22.28
C ILE A 178 9.01 -14.22 20.94
N PHE A 179 9.48 -13.61 19.85
CA PHE A 179 9.43 -14.27 18.54
C PHE A 179 10.16 -15.62 18.56
N PRO A 180 9.50 -16.73 18.17
CA PRO A 180 10.12 -18.05 18.22
C PRO A 180 11.32 -18.15 17.27
N LYS A 181 12.44 -18.66 17.78
CA LYS A 181 13.66 -18.90 16.98
C LYS A 181 13.45 -19.87 15.81
N LEU A 182 12.43 -20.72 15.87
CA LEU A 182 12.10 -21.69 14.83
C LEU A 182 11.79 -21.04 13.47
N PHE A 183 11.35 -19.79 13.46
CA PHE A 183 11.05 -19.05 12.23
C PHE A 183 12.29 -18.39 11.60
N TRP A 184 13.52 -18.70 12.05
CA TRP A 184 14.76 -18.18 11.44
C TRP A 184 14.84 -18.53 9.93
N PRO A 185 15.14 -17.58 9.04
CA PRO A 185 15.63 -16.22 9.29
C PRO A 185 14.56 -15.12 9.47
N PHE A 186 13.27 -15.47 9.43
CA PHE A 186 12.11 -14.56 9.55
C PHE A 186 11.63 -14.37 11.00
N ASN A 187 12.47 -14.62 12.01
CA ASN A 187 12.08 -14.55 13.43
C ASN A 187 12.15 -13.13 14.03
N LYS A 188 12.09 -12.09 13.19
CA LYS A 188 12.11 -10.69 13.62
C LYS A 188 10.94 -9.95 13.00
N LEU A 189 10.19 -9.25 13.84
CA LEU A 189 9.29 -8.21 13.38
C LEU A 189 10.11 -6.93 13.22
N THR A 190 10.35 -6.55 11.97
CA THR A 190 11.13 -5.36 11.64
C THR A 190 10.22 -4.28 11.07
N LEU A 191 10.20 -3.10 11.70
CA LEU A 191 9.47 -1.93 11.24
C LEU A 191 10.46 -0.78 11.03
N GLU A 192 10.55 -0.27 9.79
CA GLU A 192 11.53 0.77 9.42
C GLU A 192 13.00 0.41 9.77
N GLY A 193 13.33 -0.88 9.72
CA GLY A 193 14.64 -1.40 10.11
C GLY A 193 14.82 -1.61 11.62
N GLU A 194 13.88 -1.19 12.46
CA GLU A 194 13.90 -1.41 13.90
C GLU A 194 13.37 -2.82 14.24
N ASP A 195 14.09 -3.55 15.10
CA ASP A 195 13.70 -4.88 15.59
C ASP A 195 12.77 -4.74 16.79
N VAL A 196 11.45 -4.85 16.57
CA VAL A 196 10.43 -4.64 17.61
C VAL A 196 10.65 -5.61 18.78
N GLY A 197 11.03 -6.86 18.48
CA GLY A 197 11.29 -7.90 19.48
C GLY A 197 12.53 -7.66 20.34
N SER A 198 13.35 -6.67 19.99
CA SER A 198 14.49 -6.27 20.83
C SER A 198 14.07 -5.54 22.09
N ILE A 199 12.87 -4.95 22.15
CA ILE A 199 12.32 -4.32 23.37
C ILE A 199 10.91 -4.79 23.72
N VAL A 200 10.15 -5.34 22.78
CA VAL A 200 8.81 -5.84 23.08
C VAL A 200 8.90 -7.31 23.50
N ARG A 201 8.45 -7.58 24.72
CA ARG A 201 8.11 -8.91 25.20
C ARG A 201 6.60 -9.01 25.26
N TRP A 202 6.01 -9.69 24.30
CA TRP A 202 4.58 -9.70 24.09
C TRP A 202 3.83 -10.46 25.19
N ILE A 203 2.60 -10.01 25.43
CA ILE A 203 1.57 -10.79 26.09
C ILE A 203 0.98 -11.72 25.03
N GLY A 204 1.27 -13.01 25.11
CA GLY A 204 0.64 -14.04 24.28
C GLY A 204 -0.75 -14.40 24.80
N HIS A 205 -1.73 -14.47 23.92
CA HIS A 205 -3.12 -14.84 24.24
C HIS A 205 -3.77 -15.62 23.09
N ASP A 206 -4.90 -16.25 23.36
CA ASP A 206 -5.67 -17.04 22.39
C ASP A 206 -6.93 -16.35 21.86
N ALA A 207 -7.25 -15.14 22.37
CA ALA A 207 -8.32 -14.33 21.79
C ALA A 207 -8.05 -14.06 20.30
N ALA A 208 -9.05 -14.32 19.45
CA ALA A 208 -8.89 -14.21 18.00
C ALA A 208 -8.62 -12.76 17.57
N ILE A 209 -7.53 -12.55 16.82
CA ILE A 209 -7.17 -11.27 16.19
C ILE A 209 -7.22 -11.47 14.67
N PHE A 210 -7.97 -10.60 13.98
CA PHE A 210 -8.02 -10.53 12.52
C PHE A 210 -7.44 -9.20 12.03
N GLY A 211 -7.15 -9.10 10.72
CA GLY A 211 -6.76 -7.84 10.10
C GLY A 211 -7.75 -6.71 10.42
N GLY A 212 -7.23 -5.61 10.97
CA GLY A 212 -7.99 -4.46 11.45
C GLY A 212 -8.22 -4.39 12.98
N ASN A 213 -7.92 -5.46 13.74
CA ASN A 213 -7.87 -5.38 15.22
C ASN A 213 -6.55 -4.78 15.75
N SER A 214 -5.49 -4.79 14.94
CA SER A 214 -4.21 -4.19 15.29
C SER A 214 -4.36 -2.72 15.68
N GLY A 215 -3.71 -2.35 16.78
CA GLY A 215 -3.77 -1.05 17.42
C GLY A 215 -4.94 -0.88 18.40
N GLY A 216 -5.92 -1.80 18.37
CA GLY A 216 -6.99 -1.89 19.36
C GLY A 216 -6.51 -2.43 20.70
N PRO A 217 -7.30 -2.31 21.78
CA PRO A 217 -6.88 -2.67 23.12
C PRO A 217 -7.11 -4.17 23.39
N LEU A 218 -6.18 -4.77 24.13
CA LEU A 218 -6.40 -5.99 24.91
C LEU A 218 -6.79 -5.56 26.32
N VAL A 219 -7.97 -5.97 26.81
CA VAL A 219 -8.48 -5.52 28.10
C VAL A 219 -8.78 -6.68 29.04
N ASN A 220 -8.61 -6.46 30.33
CA ASN A 220 -9.07 -7.40 31.35
C ASN A 220 -10.58 -7.23 31.63
N LEU A 221 -11.17 -8.10 32.45
CA LEU A 221 -12.58 -8.03 32.82
C LEU A 221 -12.97 -6.83 33.70
N ARG A 222 -12.01 -5.98 34.11
CA ARG A 222 -12.29 -4.70 34.77
C ARG A 222 -12.39 -3.53 33.77
N GLY A 223 -12.25 -3.78 32.46
CA GLY A 223 -12.25 -2.74 31.44
C GLY A 223 -10.95 -1.95 31.34
N GLU A 224 -9.85 -2.45 31.92
CA GLU A 224 -8.54 -1.79 31.88
C GLU A 224 -7.71 -2.33 30.70
N ILE A 225 -7.04 -1.44 29.96
CA ILE A 225 -6.13 -1.80 28.87
C ILE A 225 -4.89 -2.46 29.48
N VAL A 226 -4.70 -3.75 29.20
CA VAL A 226 -3.53 -4.53 29.63
C VAL A 226 -2.54 -4.79 28.48
N GLY A 227 -2.93 -4.52 27.24
CA GLY A 227 -2.01 -4.45 26.11
C GLY A 227 -2.62 -3.82 24.86
N ILE A 228 -1.81 -3.67 23.81
CA ILE A 228 -2.22 -3.20 22.48
C ILE A 228 -2.05 -4.36 21.48
N ASN A 229 -3.12 -4.75 20.81
CA ASN A 229 -3.15 -5.88 19.88
C ASN A 229 -2.21 -5.63 18.69
N GLU A 230 -1.32 -6.57 18.35
CA GLU A 230 -0.29 -6.36 17.31
C GLU A 230 -0.16 -7.53 16.33
N ILE A 231 0.22 -8.72 16.83
CA ILE A 231 0.61 -9.87 15.99
C ILE A 231 -0.39 -11.03 16.10
N SER A 232 -0.50 -11.81 15.01
CA SER A 232 -1.23 -13.09 14.99
C SER A 232 -0.42 -14.13 14.21
N LEU A 233 0.18 -15.09 14.91
CA LEU A 233 1.03 -16.14 14.35
C LEU A 233 0.67 -17.50 14.96
N GLY A 234 -0.61 -17.88 14.87
CA GLY A 234 -1.19 -19.06 15.52
C GLY A 234 -1.56 -18.81 16.99
N LEU A 235 -0.73 -18.08 17.73
CA LEU A 235 -1.09 -17.37 18.96
C LEU A 235 -1.08 -15.86 18.67
N SER A 236 -1.94 -15.13 19.36
CA SER A 236 -2.03 -13.67 19.27
C SER A 236 -1.08 -13.01 20.26
N GLY A 237 -0.53 -11.84 19.92
CA GLY A 237 0.39 -11.09 20.77
C GLY A 237 -0.02 -9.63 20.91
N ALA A 238 0.08 -9.12 22.13
CA ALA A 238 -0.17 -7.72 22.46
C ALA A 238 1.04 -7.05 23.14
N ILE A 239 1.30 -5.79 22.78
CA ILE A 239 2.31 -4.95 23.42
C ILE A 239 1.87 -4.66 24.85
N PRO A 240 2.68 -4.91 25.89
CA PRO A 240 2.27 -4.69 27.28
C PRO A 240 1.85 -3.25 27.59
N SER A 241 0.76 -3.08 28.35
CA SER A 241 0.20 -1.75 28.69
C SER A 241 1.21 -0.80 29.33
N ASN A 242 2.14 -1.28 30.16
CA ASN A 242 3.10 -0.43 30.84
C ASN A 242 4.13 0.17 29.87
N LEU A 243 4.57 -0.61 28.88
CA LEU A 243 5.44 -0.13 27.81
C LEU A 243 4.68 0.86 26.94
N ALA A 244 3.48 0.47 26.48
CA ALA A 244 2.62 1.30 25.64
C ALA A 244 2.29 2.65 26.30
N LYS A 245 1.97 2.66 27.60
CA LYS A 245 1.71 3.87 28.38
C LYS A 245 2.94 4.77 28.46
N THR A 246 4.11 4.22 28.77
CA THR A 246 5.36 4.99 28.87
C THR A 246 5.73 5.66 27.55
N VAL A 247 5.54 4.93 26.44
CA VAL A 247 5.75 5.45 25.09
C VAL A 247 4.70 6.52 24.75
N ALA A 248 3.42 6.25 24.97
CA ALA A 248 2.34 7.20 24.70
C ALA A 248 2.50 8.50 25.50
N ASP A 249 2.83 8.44 26.78
CA ASP A 249 3.09 9.61 27.63
C ASP A 249 4.24 10.45 27.06
N SER A 250 5.31 9.80 26.57
CA SER A 250 6.46 10.48 25.94
C SER A 250 6.07 11.15 24.62
N LEU A 251 5.32 10.45 23.78
CA LEU A 251 4.82 10.98 22.50
C LEU A 251 3.87 12.16 22.71
N ILE A 252 2.94 12.07 23.65
CA ILE A 252 2.01 13.17 23.97
C ILE A 252 2.77 14.40 24.48
N LYS A 253 3.79 14.21 25.33
CA LYS A 253 4.53 15.31 25.95
C LYS A 253 5.52 15.98 25.01
N ALA A 254 6.22 15.19 24.18
CA ALA A 254 7.40 15.65 23.43
C ALA A 254 7.32 15.40 21.92
N GLY A 255 6.31 14.70 21.42
CA GLY A 255 6.18 14.31 20.00
C GLY A 255 7.14 13.21 19.55
N LYS A 256 8.06 12.76 20.42
CA LYS A 256 9.06 11.72 20.12
C LYS A 256 9.43 10.90 21.36
N VAL A 257 9.95 9.69 21.14
CA VAL A 257 10.60 8.88 22.18
C VAL A 257 12.11 8.96 22.03
N SER A 258 12.78 9.65 22.95
CA SER A 258 14.25 9.65 23.01
C SER A 258 14.74 8.43 23.79
N ARG A 259 15.67 7.68 23.19
CA ARG A 259 16.30 6.50 23.80
C ARG A 259 17.80 6.69 23.94
N SER A 260 18.36 6.10 24.98
CA SER A 260 19.80 5.97 25.12
C SER A 260 20.39 4.89 24.22
N TRP A 261 21.63 5.12 23.81
CA TRP A 261 22.47 4.18 23.09
C TRP A 261 23.87 4.19 23.67
N ILE A 262 24.36 2.99 24.01
CA ILE A 262 25.75 2.76 24.41
C ILE A 262 26.51 1.87 23.42
N GLY A 263 25.84 1.26 22.43
CA GLY A 263 26.47 0.36 21.45
C GLY A 263 27.00 -0.94 22.02
N LEU A 264 26.39 -1.43 23.10
CA LEU A 264 26.70 -2.73 23.69
C LEU A 264 25.84 -3.82 23.04
N GLU A 265 26.47 -4.91 22.63
CA GLU A 265 25.80 -6.12 22.14
C GLU A 265 25.87 -7.19 23.22
N VAL A 266 24.74 -7.80 23.51
CA VAL A 266 24.59 -8.72 24.63
C VAL A 266 23.83 -9.98 24.26
N GLN A 267 24.06 -11.05 25.02
CA GLN A 267 23.31 -12.30 24.94
C GLN A 267 23.13 -12.91 26.35
N PRO A 268 22.22 -13.88 26.52
CA PRO A 268 22.02 -14.52 27.81
C PRO A 268 23.28 -15.26 28.27
N LEU A 269 23.45 -15.35 29.59
CA LEU A 269 24.61 -15.96 30.21
C LEU A 269 24.74 -17.44 29.82
N LEU A 270 25.95 -17.85 29.44
CA LEU A 270 26.25 -19.25 29.15
C LEU A 270 26.38 -20.06 30.45
N LYS A 271 25.80 -21.27 30.45
CA LYS A 271 25.81 -22.18 31.63
C LYS A 271 27.22 -22.49 32.16
N SER A 272 28.26 -22.37 31.33
CA SER A 272 29.65 -22.69 31.66
C SER A 272 30.39 -21.63 32.49
N TYR A 273 29.87 -20.40 32.62
CA TYR A 273 30.62 -19.28 33.20
C TYR A 273 30.70 -19.29 34.73
N GLY A 274 30.02 -20.20 35.42
CA GLY A 274 30.09 -20.36 36.89
C GLY A 274 29.47 -19.22 37.71
N ILE A 275 29.24 -18.05 37.10
CA ILE A 275 28.48 -16.94 37.68
C ILE A 275 27.00 -17.19 37.48
N ARG A 276 26.18 -16.85 38.48
CA ARG A 276 24.73 -17.06 38.45
C ARG A 276 23.93 -15.83 37.99
N GLN A 277 24.55 -14.68 37.88
CA GLN A 277 23.90 -13.40 37.63
C GLN A 277 24.74 -12.54 36.68
N GLY A 278 24.10 -11.99 35.66
CA GLY A 278 24.71 -11.06 34.71
C GLY A 278 24.12 -11.21 33.31
N VAL A 279 24.68 -10.47 32.37
CA VAL A 279 24.48 -10.64 30.93
C VAL A 279 25.84 -10.72 30.25
N LEU A 280 25.98 -11.60 29.25
CA LEU A 280 27.23 -11.77 28.51
C LEU A 280 27.31 -10.69 27.42
N VAL A 281 28.40 -9.94 27.44
CA VAL A 281 28.74 -8.99 26.38
C VAL A 281 29.32 -9.77 25.20
N SER A 282 28.58 -9.80 24.09
CA SER A 282 29.06 -10.40 22.84
C SER A 282 29.90 -9.42 22.02
N GLY A 283 29.69 -8.11 22.20
CA GLY A 283 30.38 -7.08 21.43
C GLY A 283 30.18 -5.66 21.95
N ALA A 284 31.07 -4.76 21.52
CA ALA A 284 30.91 -3.33 21.67
C ALA A 284 31.18 -2.66 20.32
N ILE A 285 30.20 -1.92 19.80
CA ILE A 285 30.26 -1.31 18.47
C ILE A 285 31.39 -0.27 18.45
N GLN A 286 32.26 -0.31 17.44
CA GLN A 286 33.38 0.63 17.34
C GLN A 286 32.91 2.10 17.28
N GLY A 287 33.48 2.95 18.14
CA GLY A 287 33.10 4.37 18.29
C GLY A 287 31.80 4.60 19.07
N SER A 288 31.28 3.58 19.74
CA SER A 288 30.17 3.71 20.68
C SER A 288 30.65 4.03 22.10
N PRO A 289 29.77 4.56 22.98
CA PRO A 289 30.10 4.78 24.38
C PRO A 289 30.61 3.55 25.13
N ALA A 290 30.12 2.35 24.82
CA ALA A 290 30.59 1.11 25.46
C ALA A 290 32.01 0.77 25.03
N ALA A 291 32.34 0.92 23.75
CA ALA A 291 33.71 0.72 23.27
C ALA A 291 34.68 1.76 23.87
N GLU A 292 34.26 3.03 23.96
CA GLU A 292 35.02 4.11 24.59
C GLU A 292 35.23 3.86 26.10
N ALA A 293 34.24 3.27 26.78
CA ALA A 293 34.32 2.87 28.19
C ALA A 293 35.17 1.61 28.42
N GLY A 294 35.62 0.93 27.35
CA GLY A 294 36.50 -0.23 27.42
C GLY A 294 35.79 -1.57 27.60
N PHE A 295 34.51 -1.69 27.24
CA PHE A 295 33.85 -3.00 27.13
C PHE A 295 34.51 -3.88 26.07
N ALA A 296 34.56 -5.17 26.35
CA ALA A 296 35.13 -6.18 25.45
C ALA A 296 34.22 -7.42 25.36
N PRO A 297 34.22 -8.13 24.22
CA PRO A 297 33.59 -9.43 24.12
C PRO A 297 34.06 -10.38 25.22
N GLY A 298 33.13 -11.07 25.87
CA GLY A 298 33.41 -11.97 26.99
C GLY A 298 33.25 -11.34 28.37
N ASP A 299 33.06 -10.01 28.47
CA ASP A 299 32.70 -9.37 29.72
C ASP A 299 31.33 -9.87 30.22
N LEU A 300 31.22 -10.04 31.54
CA LEU A 300 29.94 -10.30 32.18
C LEU A 300 29.46 -9.04 32.90
N LEU A 301 28.45 -8.37 32.36
CA LEU A 301 27.86 -7.21 33.00
C LEU A 301 26.92 -7.65 34.12
N VAL A 302 27.29 -7.36 35.38
CA VAL A 302 26.58 -7.83 36.58
C VAL A 302 25.79 -6.72 37.26
N ARG A 303 26.16 -5.45 37.05
CA ARG A 303 25.45 -4.27 37.56
C ARG A 303 25.52 -3.13 36.57
N LEU A 304 24.43 -2.40 36.43
CA LEU A 304 24.34 -1.22 35.56
C LEU A 304 23.52 -0.15 36.26
N ASP A 305 24.00 1.08 36.34
CA ASP A 305 23.29 2.17 37.02
C ASP A 305 22.82 1.79 38.44
N GLY A 306 23.71 1.12 39.19
CA GLY A 306 23.45 0.69 40.56
C GLY A 306 22.53 -0.53 40.72
N GLN A 307 21.78 -0.96 39.70
CA GLN A 307 20.89 -2.12 39.79
C GLN A 307 21.54 -3.38 39.20
N THR A 308 21.24 -4.53 39.77
CA THR A 308 21.76 -5.81 39.33
C THR A 308 21.23 -6.19 37.94
N VAL A 309 22.01 -6.97 37.19
CA VAL A 309 21.65 -7.48 35.88
C VAL A 309 21.59 -9.00 35.97
N ASP A 310 20.47 -9.61 35.56
CA ASP A 310 20.32 -11.06 35.50
C ASP A 310 19.57 -11.41 34.21
N VAL A 311 20.29 -11.95 33.23
CA VAL A 311 19.75 -12.33 31.91
C VAL A 311 20.28 -13.72 31.59
N ARG A 312 19.49 -14.74 31.90
CA ARG A 312 19.80 -16.17 31.72
C ARG A 312 19.08 -16.74 30.50
N PHE A 313 17.95 -16.16 30.12
CA PHE A 313 17.09 -16.59 29.03
C PHE A 313 16.87 -15.47 28.01
N ALA A 314 16.46 -15.83 26.80
CA ALA A 314 16.29 -14.86 25.72
C ALA A 314 15.08 -13.93 25.98
N GLU A 315 14.09 -14.43 26.69
CA GLU A 315 12.85 -13.77 27.12
C GLU A 315 13.11 -12.62 28.09
N GLU A 316 14.31 -12.52 28.67
CA GLU A 316 14.72 -11.44 29.56
C GLU A 316 15.42 -10.29 28.82
N LEU A 317 15.93 -10.53 27.61
CA LEU A 317 16.64 -9.53 26.81
C LEU A 317 15.79 -8.29 26.48
N PRO A 318 14.50 -8.39 26.10
CA PRO A 318 13.72 -7.21 25.77
C PRO A 318 13.62 -6.23 26.95
N LEU A 319 13.41 -6.75 28.16
CA LEU A 319 13.36 -5.94 29.38
C LEU A 319 14.72 -5.34 29.73
N PHE A 320 15.81 -6.09 29.55
CA PHE A 320 17.15 -5.56 29.73
C PHE A 320 17.48 -4.44 28.72
N ASN A 321 17.09 -4.61 27.46
CA ASN A 321 17.27 -3.60 26.42
C ASN A 321 16.42 -2.34 26.69
N GLN A 322 15.19 -2.46 27.19
CA GLN A 322 14.41 -1.31 27.66
C GLN A 322 15.16 -0.53 28.74
N ARG A 323 15.83 -1.22 29.66
CA ARG A 323 16.66 -0.59 30.70
C ARG A 323 17.89 0.10 30.13
N LEU A 324 18.61 -0.51 29.20
CA LEU A 324 19.71 0.14 28.48
C LEU A 324 19.26 1.42 27.76
N MET A 325 18.09 1.37 27.13
CA MET A 325 17.53 2.49 26.35
C MET A 325 16.90 3.59 27.21
N SER A 326 16.71 3.36 28.52
CA SER A 326 16.18 4.36 29.45
C SER A 326 17.26 5.01 30.34
N LEU A 327 18.53 4.64 30.15
CA LEU A 327 19.64 5.31 30.81
C LEU A 327 19.62 6.84 30.54
N PRO A 328 20.13 7.67 31.45
CA PRO A 328 20.15 9.11 31.25
C PRO A 328 21.16 9.52 30.15
N ILE A 329 20.64 10.08 29.05
CA ILE A 329 21.45 10.59 27.93
C ILE A 329 22.37 11.70 28.44
N GLY A 330 23.66 11.61 28.08
CA GLY A 330 24.69 12.62 28.41
C GLY A 330 25.17 12.60 29.86
N LYS A 331 24.66 11.71 30.72
CA LYS A 331 25.12 11.57 32.11
C LYS A 331 25.96 10.31 32.28
N GLU A 332 27.00 10.40 33.10
CA GLU A 332 27.84 9.24 33.43
C GLU A 332 27.02 8.21 34.21
N VAL A 333 27.10 6.95 33.76
CA VAL A 333 26.49 5.78 34.37
C VAL A 333 27.59 4.77 34.69
N ASN A 334 27.55 4.22 35.90
CA ASN A 334 28.48 3.17 36.32
C ASN A 334 27.98 1.79 35.90
N ALA A 335 28.88 1.00 35.31
CA ALA A 335 28.70 -0.43 35.08
C ALA A 335 29.74 -1.22 35.87
N THR A 336 29.32 -2.36 36.40
CA THR A 336 30.21 -3.35 37.01
C THR A 336 30.25 -4.57 36.11
N ILE A 337 31.44 -4.95 35.67
CA ILE A 337 31.67 -6.13 34.84
C ILE A 337 32.57 -7.13 35.57
N TRP A 338 32.47 -8.40 35.19
CA TRP A 338 33.43 -9.44 35.50
C TRP A 338 34.22 -9.80 34.24
N ARG A 339 35.54 -9.68 34.32
CA ARG A 339 36.48 -10.00 33.23
C ARG A 339 37.63 -10.80 33.82
N GLN A 340 37.95 -11.96 33.25
CA GLN A 340 39.06 -12.81 33.70
C GLN A 340 39.05 -13.13 35.21
N GLY A 341 37.85 -13.28 35.79
CA GLY A 341 37.68 -13.59 37.21
C GLY A 341 37.83 -12.41 38.17
N GLN A 342 37.98 -11.18 37.67
CA GLN A 342 38.03 -9.97 38.47
C GLN A 342 36.87 -9.02 38.14
N GLU A 343 36.44 -8.28 39.16
CA GLU A 343 35.43 -7.24 39.03
C GLU A 343 36.07 -5.92 38.59
N HIS A 344 35.50 -5.29 37.57
CA HIS A 344 35.91 -3.96 37.09
C HIS A 344 34.71 -3.03 37.08
N SER A 345 34.95 -1.74 37.39
CA SER A 345 33.96 -0.69 37.21
C SER A 345 34.29 0.16 36.00
N LEU A 346 33.34 0.25 35.07
CA LEU A 346 33.43 1.07 33.87
C LEU A 346 32.45 2.24 33.98
N ARG A 347 32.85 3.39 33.43
CA ARG A 347 32.04 4.61 33.35
C ARG A 347 31.64 4.84 31.91
N ILE A 348 30.35 5.02 31.68
CA ILE A 348 29.77 5.11 30.33
C ILE A 348 28.94 6.38 30.27
N ILE A 349 29.03 7.12 29.17
CA ILE A 349 28.17 8.29 28.91
C ILE A 349 27.22 7.92 27.75
N PRO A 350 25.97 7.52 28.01
CA PRO A 350 25.01 7.19 26.96
C PRO A 350 24.75 8.37 26.04
N ARG A 351 24.58 8.09 24.75
CA ARG A 351 24.20 9.09 23.73
C ARG A 351 22.75 8.87 23.30
N GLU A 352 22.12 9.86 22.67
CA GLU A 352 20.80 9.65 22.05
C GLU A 352 20.94 8.62 20.92
N ARG A 353 20.03 7.63 20.89
CA ARG A 353 19.91 6.64 19.83
C ARG A 353 19.32 7.32 18.61
N GLU A 354 20.02 7.23 17.49
CA GLU A 354 19.48 7.57 16.18
C GLU A 354 18.60 6.44 15.64
N SER A 355 17.59 6.79 14.84
CA SER A 355 16.76 5.82 14.12
C SER A 355 17.59 5.00 13.14
N VAL A 356 17.22 3.74 12.91
CA VAL A 356 17.89 2.88 11.93
C VAL A 356 17.75 3.46 10.51
N GLN A 357 16.56 3.94 10.16
CA GLN A 357 16.28 4.59 8.88
C GLN A 357 15.92 6.06 9.06
N SER A 358 16.17 6.84 8.01
CA SER A 358 15.74 8.23 7.90
C SER A 358 14.52 8.32 6.98
N LYS A 359 13.81 9.45 7.05
CA LYS A 359 12.68 9.72 6.17
C LYS A 359 13.13 9.66 4.71
N THR A 360 12.36 8.97 3.89
CA THR A 360 12.54 8.94 2.43
C THR A 360 11.69 10.03 1.79
N GLU A 361 12.25 10.68 0.78
CA GLU A 361 11.60 11.78 0.03
C GLU A 361 11.69 11.51 -1.47
N GLU A 362 10.64 11.87 -2.22
CA GLU A 362 10.63 11.79 -3.68
C GLU A 362 11.33 13.01 -4.30
N LEU A 363 12.35 12.77 -5.11
CA LEU A 363 13.05 13.79 -5.89
C LEU A 363 12.65 13.67 -7.37
N LYS A 364 11.49 14.23 -7.72
CA LYS A 364 10.86 14.12 -9.05
C LYS A 364 11.79 14.48 -10.21
N ALA A 365 12.56 15.56 -10.08
CA ALA A 365 13.50 16.04 -11.10
C ALA A 365 14.68 15.08 -11.37
N TRP A 366 14.92 14.14 -10.46
CA TRP A 366 15.96 13.13 -10.55
C TRP A 366 15.40 11.75 -10.91
N GLY A 367 14.08 11.56 -10.73
CA GLY A 367 13.42 10.27 -10.90
C GLY A 367 13.89 9.24 -9.87
N ILE A 368 14.03 9.66 -8.61
CA ILE A 368 14.43 8.78 -7.50
C ILE A 368 13.61 9.09 -6.25
N SER A 369 13.58 8.14 -5.33
CA SER A 369 13.35 8.43 -3.92
C SER A 369 14.66 8.28 -3.16
N ALA A 370 14.89 9.15 -2.18
CA ALA A 370 16.17 9.24 -1.50
C ALA A 370 16.02 9.56 -0.01
N SER A 371 17.05 9.27 0.77
CA SER A 371 17.06 9.51 2.21
C SER A 371 18.45 9.93 2.70
N ASN A 372 18.51 10.57 3.87
CA ASN A 372 19.77 10.87 4.56
C ASN A 372 20.40 9.58 5.14
N LEU A 373 21.72 9.57 5.32
CA LEU A 373 22.42 8.44 5.95
C LEU A 373 22.34 8.51 7.48
N THR A 374 21.90 7.44 8.13
CA THR A 374 21.93 7.32 9.60
C THR A 374 23.26 6.74 10.08
N LEU A 375 23.56 6.81 11.38
CA LEU A 375 24.75 6.16 11.96
C LEU A 375 24.76 4.66 11.67
N TRP A 376 23.60 4.00 11.76
CA TRP A 376 23.46 2.56 11.49
C TRP A 376 23.83 2.23 10.05
N MET A 377 23.28 2.97 9.08
CA MET A 377 23.60 2.82 7.66
C MET A 377 25.10 3.01 7.39
N VAL A 378 25.70 4.06 7.95
CA VAL A 378 27.14 4.34 7.80
C VAL A 378 27.99 3.18 8.32
N LYS A 379 27.62 2.58 9.47
CA LYS A 379 28.35 1.45 10.05
C LYS A 379 28.18 0.17 9.21
N GLU A 380 26.96 -0.15 8.79
CA GLU A 380 26.68 -1.31 7.93
C GLU A 380 27.38 -1.21 6.57
N MET A 381 27.37 -0.02 5.97
CA MET A 381 28.04 0.27 4.69
C MET A 381 29.55 0.50 4.83
N ARG A 382 30.10 0.45 6.06
CA ARG A 382 31.53 0.69 6.37
C ARG A 382 32.06 2.04 5.90
N ARG A 383 31.23 3.07 6.01
CA ARG A 383 31.56 4.46 5.67
C ARG A 383 32.19 5.19 6.85
N LEU A 384 32.94 6.25 6.56
CA LEU A 384 33.58 7.09 7.57
C LEU A 384 32.63 8.17 8.13
N ASN A 385 31.68 8.63 7.32
CA ASN A 385 30.77 9.73 7.68
C ASN A 385 29.40 9.54 7.00
N LYS A 386 28.47 10.42 7.35
CA LYS A 386 27.09 10.45 6.84
C LYS A 386 26.90 11.29 5.58
N ASN A 387 27.98 11.82 5.00
CA ASN A 387 27.85 12.74 3.88
C ASN A 387 27.34 11.99 2.64
N GLY A 388 26.34 12.58 2.02
CA GLY A 388 25.73 12.13 0.78
C GLY A 388 24.25 11.81 0.95
N VAL A 389 23.63 11.48 -0.18
CA VAL A 389 22.22 11.16 -0.29
C VAL A 389 22.07 9.73 -0.76
N LEU A 390 21.47 8.88 0.09
CA LEU A 390 21.23 7.48 -0.23
C LEU A 390 20.04 7.35 -1.19
N VAL A 391 20.26 6.70 -2.32
CA VAL A 391 19.20 6.39 -3.28
C VAL A 391 18.42 5.17 -2.81
N LYS A 392 17.13 5.36 -2.49
CA LYS A 392 16.23 4.33 -1.95
C LYS A 392 15.45 3.58 -3.01
N SER A 393 15.07 4.25 -4.10
CA SER A 393 14.47 3.60 -5.27
C SER A 393 14.59 4.51 -6.49
N ILE A 394 14.47 3.93 -7.69
CA ILE A 394 14.68 4.66 -8.96
C ILE A 394 13.51 4.45 -9.90
N ARG A 395 13.15 5.52 -10.60
CA ARG A 395 12.12 5.55 -11.63
C ARG A 395 12.62 4.93 -12.93
N PRO A 396 11.95 3.90 -13.46
CA PRO A 396 12.22 3.36 -14.79
C PRO A 396 12.18 4.46 -15.86
N GLY A 397 13.22 4.58 -16.69
CA GLY A 397 13.36 5.65 -17.68
C GLY A 397 13.54 7.05 -17.08
N GLY A 398 13.79 7.15 -15.78
CA GLY A 398 14.03 8.41 -15.08
C GLY A 398 15.46 8.95 -15.31
N PRO A 399 15.71 10.24 -15.01
CA PRO A 399 17.01 10.89 -15.21
C PRO A 399 18.21 10.12 -14.65
N CYS A 400 18.11 9.62 -13.41
CA CYS A 400 19.18 8.87 -12.77
C CYS A 400 19.45 7.49 -13.44
N GLN A 401 18.40 6.82 -13.92
CA GLN A 401 18.55 5.50 -14.55
C GLN A 401 19.11 5.60 -15.96
N GLU A 402 18.75 6.65 -16.70
CA GLU A 402 19.24 6.86 -18.08
C GLU A 402 20.67 7.42 -18.14
N ALA A 403 21.20 7.90 -17.02
CA ALA A 403 22.57 8.39 -16.90
C ALA A 403 23.58 7.28 -17.28
N LYS A 404 24.81 7.69 -17.65
CA LYS A 404 25.86 6.77 -18.12
C LYS A 404 27.18 7.04 -17.37
N PRO A 405 27.58 6.18 -16.41
CA PRO A 405 26.84 5.02 -15.89
C PRO A 405 25.57 5.43 -15.14
N ALA A 406 24.60 4.50 -15.07
CA ALA A 406 23.35 4.71 -14.36
C ALA A 406 23.58 4.76 -12.85
N ILE A 407 22.83 5.62 -12.16
CA ILE A 407 22.70 5.58 -10.70
C ILE A 407 21.69 4.48 -10.36
N LEU A 408 22.00 3.65 -9.35
CA LEU A 408 21.25 2.48 -8.92
C LEU A 408 20.80 2.59 -7.44
N GLU A 409 19.92 1.69 -7.02
CA GLU A 409 19.47 1.62 -5.63
C GLU A 409 20.67 1.30 -4.72
N ASN A 410 20.71 1.95 -3.56
CA ASN A 410 21.82 1.93 -2.60
C ASN A 410 23.11 2.65 -3.05
N ASP A 411 23.10 3.34 -4.19
CA ASP A 411 24.14 4.33 -4.48
C ASP A 411 23.98 5.56 -3.58
N ILE A 412 25.08 6.27 -3.34
CA ILE A 412 25.11 7.47 -2.52
C ILE A 412 25.59 8.64 -3.37
N ILE A 413 24.74 9.63 -3.61
CA ILE A 413 25.12 10.86 -4.31
C ILE A 413 25.92 11.73 -3.35
N VAL A 414 27.16 12.05 -3.70
CA VAL A 414 28.08 12.82 -2.83
C VAL A 414 28.47 14.17 -3.39
N GLU A 415 28.26 14.41 -4.69
CA GLU A 415 28.58 15.67 -5.34
C GLU A 415 27.65 15.92 -6.53
N VAL A 416 27.18 17.15 -6.67
CA VAL A 416 26.36 17.61 -7.79
C VAL A 416 26.90 18.94 -8.30
N ALA A 417 27.11 19.06 -9.61
CA ALA A 417 27.67 20.27 -10.23
C ALA A 417 28.99 20.74 -9.59
N ARG A 418 29.87 19.79 -9.22
CA ARG A 418 31.14 20.03 -8.51
C ARG A 418 31.00 20.64 -7.10
N GLN A 419 29.81 20.54 -6.51
CA GLN A 419 29.54 20.95 -5.14
C GLN A 419 29.26 19.70 -4.30
N PRO A 420 29.95 19.50 -3.17
CA PRO A 420 29.64 18.42 -2.24
C PRO A 420 28.18 18.49 -1.80
N VAL A 421 27.55 17.34 -1.64
CA VAL A 421 26.19 17.21 -1.14
C VAL A 421 26.23 16.33 0.10
N SER A 422 25.75 16.86 1.22
CA SER A 422 25.81 16.17 2.51
C SER A 422 24.51 15.49 2.89
N ASN A 423 23.37 15.93 2.32
CA ASN A 423 22.03 15.50 2.70
C ASN A 423 20.99 15.83 1.59
N VAL A 424 19.78 15.31 1.76
CA VAL A 424 18.64 15.46 0.82
C VAL A 424 18.22 16.92 0.70
N GLU A 425 18.26 17.67 1.79
CA GLU A 425 17.89 19.09 1.83
C GLU A 425 18.82 19.93 0.93
N GLU A 426 20.13 19.71 1.02
CA GLU A 426 21.12 20.33 0.14
C GLU A 426 20.92 19.93 -1.32
N LEU A 427 20.63 18.66 -1.59
CA LEU A 427 20.34 18.19 -2.93
C LEU A 427 19.10 18.89 -3.52
N ALA A 428 18.05 19.03 -2.73
CA ALA A 428 16.82 19.72 -3.14
C ALA A 428 17.09 21.21 -3.47
N VAL A 429 17.84 21.92 -2.63
CA VAL A 429 18.24 23.32 -2.87
C VAL A 429 19.08 23.46 -4.15
N ILE A 430 20.04 22.56 -4.36
CA ILE A 430 20.86 22.54 -5.58
C ILE A 430 19.97 22.27 -6.80
N THR A 431 19.01 21.36 -6.67
CA THR A 431 18.05 21.02 -7.74
C THR A 431 17.23 22.23 -8.15
N GLU A 432 16.61 22.91 -7.19
CA GLU A 432 15.79 24.10 -7.46
C GLU A 432 16.61 25.16 -8.18
N ARG A 433 17.85 25.43 -7.73
CA ARG A 433 18.74 26.39 -8.38
C ARG A 433 19.08 26.00 -9.83
N LEU A 434 19.23 24.72 -10.12
CA LEU A 434 19.59 24.21 -11.45
C LEU A 434 18.40 24.22 -12.41
N THR A 435 17.20 23.92 -11.93
CA THR A 435 15.99 23.77 -12.75
C THR A 435 15.12 25.02 -12.83
N LYS A 436 15.35 26.02 -11.97
CA LYS A 436 14.61 27.28 -11.97
C LYS A 436 14.59 27.91 -13.38
N ASP A 437 13.38 28.25 -13.83
CA ASP A 437 13.10 28.86 -15.13
C ASP A 437 13.48 27.98 -16.36
N LYS A 438 13.78 26.69 -16.16
CA LYS A 438 14.09 25.74 -17.24
C LYS A 438 12.88 24.88 -17.56
N GLN A 439 12.48 24.86 -18.83
CA GLN A 439 11.42 23.98 -19.32
C GLN A 439 11.95 22.61 -19.75
N ALA A 440 13.26 22.50 -20.02
CA ALA A 440 13.91 21.27 -20.44
C ALA A 440 14.87 20.75 -19.35
N PRO A 441 15.08 19.43 -19.24
CA PRO A 441 16.08 18.87 -18.33
C PRO A 441 17.49 19.42 -18.57
N VAL A 442 18.22 19.68 -17.49
CA VAL A 442 19.57 20.25 -17.49
C VAL A 442 20.60 19.13 -17.27
N PRO A 443 21.58 18.92 -18.15
CA PRO A 443 22.64 17.95 -17.93
C PRO A 443 23.60 18.44 -16.83
N VAL A 444 23.75 17.66 -15.78
CA VAL A 444 24.53 18.00 -14.59
C VAL A 444 25.51 16.86 -14.29
N ILE A 445 26.78 17.21 -14.05
CA ILE A 445 27.80 16.28 -13.58
C ILE A 445 27.52 15.87 -12.13
N VAL A 446 27.53 14.57 -11.85
CA VAL A 446 27.21 14.00 -10.54
C VAL A 446 28.28 12.98 -10.17
N ALA A 447 28.82 13.11 -8.96
CA ALA A 447 29.64 12.05 -8.37
C ALA A 447 28.81 11.25 -7.37
N PHE A 448 28.90 9.94 -7.46
CA PHE A 448 28.21 9.03 -6.55
C PHE A 448 29.14 7.89 -6.14
N GLU A 449 28.80 7.25 -5.04
CA GLU A 449 29.54 6.13 -4.48
C GLU A 449 28.68 4.87 -4.56
N ARG A 450 29.30 3.79 -5.03
CA ARG A 450 28.69 2.46 -5.08
C ARG A 450 29.63 1.51 -4.38
N LYS A 451 29.20 0.97 -3.23
CA LYS A 451 30.07 0.22 -2.33
C LYS A 451 31.28 1.09 -1.91
N MET A 452 32.50 0.71 -2.30
CA MET A 452 33.74 1.41 -1.96
C MET A 452 34.33 2.20 -3.15
N GLU A 453 33.63 2.25 -4.27
CA GLU A 453 34.09 2.91 -5.50
C GLU A 453 33.33 4.23 -5.71
N ARG A 454 34.04 5.22 -6.25
CA ARG A 454 33.49 6.54 -6.61
C ARG A 454 33.39 6.66 -8.12
N PHE A 455 32.21 7.00 -8.61
CA PHE A 455 31.87 7.15 -10.01
C PHE A 455 31.53 8.59 -10.35
N LEU A 456 31.57 8.89 -11.64
CA LEU A 456 31.13 10.16 -12.21
C LEU A 456 30.13 9.85 -13.33
N THR A 457 29.03 10.60 -13.40
CA THR A 457 28.02 10.48 -14.45
C THR A 457 27.43 11.85 -14.80
N VAL A 458 26.64 11.91 -15.86
CA VAL A 458 25.86 13.10 -16.23
C VAL A 458 24.38 12.75 -16.16
N VAL A 459 23.65 13.44 -15.28
CA VAL A 459 22.21 13.28 -15.10
C VAL A 459 21.49 14.46 -15.74
N SER A 460 20.47 14.20 -16.56
CA SER A 460 19.62 15.26 -17.14
C SER A 460 18.50 15.62 -16.15
N VAL A 461 18.80 16.50 -15.20
CA VAL A 461 17.92 16.86 -14.07
C VAL A 461 16.77 17.77 -14.54
N GLY A 462 15.52 17.36 -14.27
CA GLY A 462 14.31 18.10 -14.61
C GLY A 462 13.14 17.18 -14.94
N THR A 463 11.92 17.71 -14.92
CA THR A 463 10.73 16.97 -15.36
C THR A 463 10.63 16.99 -16.88
N ARG A 464 10.36 15.83 -17.50
CA ARG A 464 10.09 15.76 -18.94
C ARG A 464 8.61 16.01 -19.18
N ILE A 465 8.30 16.88 -20.13
CA ILE A 465 6.96 16.97 -20.72
C ILE A 465 6.71 15.63 -21.44
N PRO A 466 5.53 15.00 -21.28
CA PRO A 466 5.19 13.78 -22.01
C PRO A 466 5.44 13.97 -23.51
N TYR A 467 6.16 13.02 -24.11
CA TYR A 467 6.42 13.00 -25.54
C TYR A 467 5.09 12.83 -26.29
N ASP A 468 4.73 13.79 -27.14
CA ASP A 468 3.65 13.61 -28.12
C ASP A 468 4.15 12.58 -29.14
N ALA A 469 3.49 11.41 -29.19
CA ALA A 469 3.90 10.28 -30.02
C ALA A 469 3.88 10.58 -31.53
N GLY A 470 3.40 11.77 -31.92
CA GLY A 470 3.22 12.18 -33.30
C GLY A 470 1.91 11.63 -33.86
N LEU A 471 1.35 12.34 -34.83
CA LEU A 471 0.15 11.92 -35.54
C LEU A 471 0.49 10.82 -36.54
N GLU A 472 -0.34 9.78 -36.64
CA GLU A 472 -0.22 8.83 -37.74
C GLU A 472 -0.84 9.40 -39.01
N ALA A 473 -0.26 9.09 -40.17
CA ALA A 473 -0.85 9.50 -41.44
C ALA A 473 -2.20 8.78 -41.62
N SER A 474 -3.30 9.54 -41.59
CA SER A 474 -4.64 9.00 -41.83
C SER A 474 -4.68 8.22 -43.14
N LYS A 475 -5.27 7.03 -43.10
CA LYS A 475 -5.43 6.16 -44.28
C LYS A 475 -6.88 6.16 -44.74
N ALA A 476 -7.10 5.74 -45.98
CA ALA A 476 -8.45 5.47 -46.44
C ALA A 476 -9.04 4.29 -45.65
N TRP A 477 -10.33 4.39 -45.32
CA TRP A 477 -11.05 3.46 -44.48
C TRP A 477 -12.48 3.27 -44.98
N LEU A 478 -12.97 2.02 -44.93
CA LEU A 478 -14.36 1.69 -45.22
C LEU A 478 -15.09 1.51 -43.86
N PRO A 479 -16.09 2.34 -43.52
CA PRO A 479 -16.75 2.30 -42.21
C PRO A 479 -17.70 1.10 -42.00
N VAL A 480 -17.14 -0.11 -41.95
CA VAL A 480 -17.87 -1.35 -41.70
C VAL A 480 -17.11 -2.28 -40.75
N GLY A 481 -17.84 -3.10 -39.99
CA GLY A 481 -17.32 -4.29 -39.33
C GLY A 481 -17.23 -5.44 -40.33
N LEU A 482 -16.20 -6.28 -40.20
CA LEU A 482 -15.89 -7.35 -41.15
C LEU A 482 -15.77 -8.71 -40.45
N GLN A 483 -16.15 -9.75 -41.16
CA GLN A 483 -15.87 -11.15 -40.83
C GLN A 483 -15.35 -11.82 -42.10
N VAL A 484 -14.22 -12.53 -42.02
CA VAL A 484 -13.74 -13.31 -43.16
C VAL A 484 -14.76 -14.39 -43.50
N LEU A 485 -15.07 -14.52 -44.79
CA LEU A 485 -15.84 -15.65 -45.28
C LEU A 485 -14.91 -16.88 -45.35
N THR A 486 -14.83 -17.64 -44.26
CA THR A 486 -14.07 -18.90 -44.26
C THR A 486 -14.72 -19.92 -45.19
N ARG A 487 -13.95 -20.92 -45.65
CA ARG A 487 -14.48 -21.99 -46.51
C ARG A 487 -15.73 -22.65 -45.92
N ASP A 488 -15.68 -23.04 -44.65
CA ASP A 488 -16.78 -23.71 -43.97
C ASP A 488 -18.01 -22.79 -43.84
N LEU A 489 -17.78 -21.50 -43.56
CA LEU A 489 -18.85 -20.49 -43.50
C LEU A 489 -19.45 -20.25 -44.89
N ALA A 490 -18.63 -20.21 -45.94
CA ALA A 490 -19.07 -20.09 -47.33
C ALA A 490 -19.93 -21.29 -47.73
N GLU A 491 -19.49 -22.52 -47.42
CA GLU A 491 -20.24 -23.75 -47.68
C GLU A 491 -21.58 -23.77 -46.92
N ALA A 492 -21.58 -23.39 -45.64
CA ALA A 492 -22.79 -23.31 -44.81
C ALA A 492 -23.78 -22.25 -45.29
N LEU A 493 -23.30 -21.14 -45.87
CA LEU A 493 -24.12 -20.08 -46.46
C LEU A 493 -24.53 -20.37 -47.92
N GLY A 494 -24.18 -21.55 -48.47
CA GLY A 494 -24.57 -21.96 -49.82
C GLY A 494 -23.68 -21.41 -50.95
N TRP A 495 -22.49 -20.92 -50.62
CA TRP A 495 -21.56 -20.27 -51.56
C TRP A 495 -20.19 -20.98 -51.63
N PRO A 496 -20.13 -22.26 -52.06
CA PRO A 496 -18.89 -23.03 -52.07
C PRO A 496 -17.82 -22.41 -52.97
N GLY A 497 -16.59 -22.36 -52.48
CA GLY A 497 -15.41 -21.91 -53.24
C GLY A 497 -15.26 -20.39 -53.40
N ARG A 498 -16.06 -19.58 -52.70
CA ARG A 498 -15.93 -18.11 -52.71
C ARG A 498 -15.04 -17.61 -51.59
N SER A 499 -14.28 -16.56 -51.86
CA SER A 499 -13.50 -15.78 -50.90
C SER A 499 -14.07 -14.37 -50.77
N GLY A 500 -13.84 -13.72 -49.64
CA GLY A 500 -14.31 -12.37 -49.39
C GLY A 500 -14.53 -12.10 -47.91
N VAL A 501 -15.22 -11.00 -47.63
CA VAL A 501 -15.55 -10.59 -46.25
C VAL A 501 -17.02 -10.23 -46.15
N ARG A 502 -17.67 -10.73 -45.11
CA ARG A 502 -19.05 -10.40 -44.75
C ARG A 502 -19.06 -9.15 -43.90
N VAL A 503 -19.96 -8.22 -44.21
CA VAL A 503 -20.23 -7.05 -43.39
C VAL A 503 -21.00 -7.46 -42.14
N THR A 504 -20.41 -7.28 -40.97
CA THR A 504 -21.05 -7.57 -39.68
C THR A 504 -21.71 -6.34 -39.06
N GLN A 505 -21.26 -5.15 -39.45
CA GLN A 505 -21.76 -3.89 -38.95
C GLN A 505 -21.58 -2.78 -39.99
N VAL A 506 -22.54 -1.88 -40.09
CA VAL A 506 -22.40 -0.63 -40.85
C VAL A 506 -22.51 0.52 -39.85
N TYR A 507 -21.49 1.38 -39.79
CA TYR A 507 -21.49 2.45 -38.80
C TYR A 507 -22.49 3.56 -39.19
N PRO A 508 -23.35 4.05 -38.28
CA PRO A 508 -24.30 5.14 -38.56
C PRO A 508 -23.61 6.46 -38.96
N ASN A 509 -24.29 7.26 -39.77
CA ASN A 509 -23.82 8.54 -40.32
C ASN A 509 -22.51 8.44 -41.14
N SER A 510 -22.15 7.24 -41.59
CA SER A 510 -20.88 6.98 -42.28
C SER A 510 -20.98 7.07 -43.81
N THR A 511 -19.84 6.98 -44.49
CA THR A 511 -19.84 6.85 -45.97
C THR A 511 -20.36 5.48 -46.43
N ALA A 512 -20.19 4.42 -45.63
CA ALA A 512 -20.70 3.09 -45.92
C ALA A 512 -22.23 3.04 -45.87
N GLU A 513 -22.84 3.67 -44.85
CA GLU A 513 -24.30 3.78 -44.75
C GLU A 513 -24.88 4.60 -45.91
N ARG A 514 -24.26 5.74 -46.25
CA ARG A 514 -24.66 6.55 -47.42
C ARG A 514 -24.52 5.80 -48.75
N ALA A 515 -23.56 4.88 -48.84
CA ALA A 515 -23.39 3.98 -49.98
C ALA A 515 -24.43 2.84 -49.99
N LYS A 516 -25.30 2.74 -48.98
CA LYS A 516 -26.33 1.69 -48.81
C LYS A 516 -25.76 0.28 -48.63
N LEU A 517 -24.56 0.17 -48.05
CA LEU A 517 -24.08 -1.11 -47.52
C LEU A 517 -24.97 -1.56 -46.37
N GLN A 518 -25.13 -2.87 -46.22
CA GLN A 518 -25.99 -3.51 -45.21
C GLN A 518 -25.22 -4.59 -44.45
N VAL A 519 -25.67 -4.89 -43.24
CA VAL A 519 -25.24 -6.09 -42.53
C VAL A 519 -25.60 -7.30 -43.39
N ASP A 520 -24.71 -8.30 -43.41
CA ASP A 520 -24.76 -9.51 -44.24
C ASP A 520 -24.39 -9.35 -45.72
N ASP A 521 -24.05 -8.14 -46.16
CA ASP A 521 -23.41 -7.96 -47.47
C ASP A 521 -22.09 -8.74 -47.53
N LEU A 522 -21.94 -9.59 -48.54
CA LEU A 522 -20.66 -10.25 -48.82
C LEU A 522 -19.89 -9.47 -49.87
N ILE A 523 -18.79 -8.85 -49.47
CA ILE A 523 -17.88 -8.12 -50.36
C ILE A 523 -16.86 -9.12 -50.93
N THR A 524 -16.86 -9.31 -52.25
CA THR A 524 -15.98 -10.26 -52.93
C THR A 524 -14.89 -9.59 -53.76
N ALA A 525 -15.06 -8.31 -54.13
CA ALA A 525 -14.05 -7.55 -54.86
C ALA A 525 -14.14 -6.04 -54.60
N VAL A 526 -13.04 -5.33 -54.83
CA VAL A 526 -12.93 -3.87 -54.85
C VAL A 526 -12.34 -3.43 -56.19
N ASN A 527 -13.05 -2.62 -56.96
CA ASN A 527 -12.69 -2.21 -58.32
C ASN A 527 -12.28 -3.40 -59.20
N ASP A 528 -13.12 -4.43 -59.20
CA ASP A 528 -12.91 -5.71 -59.90
C ASP A 528 -11.67 -6.51 -59.45
N GLN A 529 -10.93 -6.07 -58.42
CA GLN A 529 -9.87 -6.87 -57.78
C GLN A 529 -10.47 -7.78 -56.70
N PRO A 530 -10.32 -9.12 -56.81
CA PRO A 530 -10.90 -10.06 -55.87
C PRO A 530 -10.25 -9.97 -54.49
N ILE A 531 -11.07 -10.08 -53.45
CA ILE A 531 -10.63 -10.16 -52.06
C ILE A 531 -10.32 -11.63 -51.75
N ALA A 532 -9.05 -11.99 -51.76
CA ALA A 532 -8.56 -13.34 -51.47
C ALA A 532 -8.52 -13.63 -49.96
N ALA A 533 -9.65 -13.45 -49.27
CA ALA A 533 -9.79 -13.76 -47.85
C ALA A 533 -10.64 -15.03 -47.67
N SER A 534 -10.05 -16.07 -47.12
CA SER A 534 -10.67 -17.41 -46.99
C SER A 534 -10.34 -18.12 -45.68
N GLN A 535 -9.39 -17.59 -44.91
CA GLN A 535 -9.01 -18.07 -43.59
C GLN A 535 -9.17 -16.98 -42.53
N PRO A 536 -9.39 -17.32 -41.25
CA PRO A 536 -9.51 -16.31 -40.19
C PRO A 536 -8.35 -15.30 -40.13
N GLU A 537 -7.14 -15.69 -40.53
CA GLU A 537 -5.97 -14.82 -40.56
C GLU A 537 -6.04 -13.73 -41.65
N ASP A 538 -6.92 -13.87 -42.65
CA ASP A 538 -7.05 -12.96 -43.80
C ASP A 538 -7.90 -11.71 -43.51
N ILE A 539 -8.27 -11.44 -42.24
CA ILE A 539 -9.17 -10.34 -41.87
C ILE A 539 -8.67 -8.97 -42.32
N GLU A 540 -7.35 -8.78 -42.43
CA GLU A 540 -6.72 -7.54 -42.86
C GLU A 540 -6.59 -7.39 -44.39
N VAL A 541 -6.99 -8.37 -45.21
CA VAL A 541 -6.85 -8.31 -46.68
C VAL A 541 -7.65 -7.13 -47.26
N LEU A 542 -8.96 -7.03 -46.97
CA LEU A 542 -9.76 -5.90 -47.44
C LEU A 542 -9.27 -4.56 -46.85
N PRO A 543 -9.06 -4.41 -45.53
CA PRO A 543 -8.47 -3.19 -44.97
C PRO A 543 -7.16 -2.77 -45.65
N THR A 544 -6.27 -3.72 -45.96
CA THR A 544 -5.00 -3.45 -46.64
C THR A 544 -5.22 -2.94 -48.07
N MET A 545 -6.13 -3.55 -48.83
CA MET A 545 -6.51 -3.07 -50.17
C MET A 545 -7.07 -1.64 -50.10
N ILE A 546 -7.96 -1.37 -49.14
CA ILE A 546 -8.59 -0.05 -48.98
C ILE A 546 -7.56 1.03 -48.62
N ARG A 547 -6.56 0.73 -47.77
CA ARG A 547 -5.49 1.66 -47.38
C ARG A 547 -4.60 2.13 -48.55
N GLN A 548 -4.63 1.46 -49.70
CA GLN A 548 -3.89 1.88 -50.90
C GLN A 548 -4.54 3.04 -51.64
N TYR A 549 -5.83 3.31 -51.39
CA TYR A 549 -6.57 4.39 -52.02
C TYR A 549 -6.40 5.72 -51.27
N LYS A 550 -6.74 6.83 -51.94
CA LYS A 550 -6.80 8.15 -51.32
C LYS A 550 -8.08 8.29 -50.47
N ILE A 551 -7.97 9.03 -49.36
CA ILE A 551 -9.15 9.45 -48.59
C ILE A 551 -10.08 10.24 -49.51
N GLY A 552 -11.38 9.93 -49.48
CA GLY A 552 -12.39 10.53 -50.34
C GLY A 552 -12.51 9.89 -51.73
N ALA A 553 -11.67 8.92 -52.09
CA ALA A 553 -11.83 8.19 -53.34
C ALA A 553 -13.12 7.35 -53.31
N ALA A 554 -13.83 7.30 -54.44
CA ALA A 554 -14.91 6.36 -54.65
C ALA A 554 -14.34 5.03 -55.15
N VAL A 555 -14.71 3.94 -54.49
CA VAL A 555 -14.41 2.57 -54.94
C VAL A 555 -15.71 1.84 -55.25
N GLU A 556 -15.67 0.97 -56.24
CA GLU A 556 -16.77 0.08 -56.58
C GLU A 556 -16.58 -1.26 -55.87
N LEU A 557 -17.49 -1.59 -54.96
CA LEU A 557 -17.52 -2.85 -54.24
C LEU A 557 -18.42 -3.82 -54.98
N THR A 558 -17.88 -5.01 -55.31
CA THR A 558 -18.70 -6.13 -55.78
C THR A 558 -19.25 -6.83 -54.55
N VAL A 559 -20.56 -6.73 -54.36
CA VAL A 559 -21.29 -7.21 -53.18
C VAL A 559 -22.30 -8.27 -53.61
N LEU A 560 -22.39 -9.36 -52.84
CA LEU A 560 -23.49 -10.32 -52.94
C LEU A 560 -24.46 -10.06 -51.81
N ARG A 561 -25.72 -9.76 -52.16
CA ARG A 561 -26.81 -9.57 -51.21
C ARG A 561 -27.98 -10.46 -51.62
N ALA A 562 -28.40 -11.36 -50.74
CA ALA A 562 -29.44 -12.35 -51.04
C ALA A 562 -29.21 -13.05 -52.40
N GLU A 563 -27.97 -13.51 -52.62
CA GLU A 563 -27.49 -14.22 -53.83
C GLU A 563 -27.44 -13.37 -55.12
N GLN A 564 -27.86 -12.11 -55.09
CA GLN A 564 -27.79 -11.21 -56.24
C GLN A 564 -26.50 -10.38 -56.21
N PRO A 565 -25.72 -10.36 -57.31
CA PRO A 565 -24.55 -9.50 -57.41
C PRO A 565 -24.96 -8.04 -57.60
N LEU A 566 -24.40 -7.17 -56.78
CA LEU A 566 -24.59 -5.72 -56.79
C LEU A 566 -23.23 -5.04 -56.90
N LYS A 567 -23.18 -3.92 -57.63
CA LYS A 567 -22.04 -3.01 -57.64
C LYS A 567 -22.39 -1.78 -56.83
N ILE A 568 -21.74 -1.61 -55.68
CA ILE A 568 -21.98 -0.52 -54.74
C ILE A 568 -20.81 0.46 -54.79
N LYS A 569 -21.08 1.72 -55.15
CA LYS A 569 -20.07 2.79 -55.08
C LYS A 569 -19.99 3.36 -53.68
N ALA A 570 -18.86 3.15 -53.01
CA ALA A 570 -18.61 3.63 -51.65
C ALA A 570 -17.46 4.66 -51.66
N VAL A 571 -17.68 5.80 -51.00
CA VAL A 571 -16.63 6.80 -50.77
C VAL A 571 -15.82 6.39 -49.54
N LEU A 572 -14.50 6.34 -49.66
CA LEU A 572 -13.63 5.97 -48.54
C LEU A 572 -13.46 7.16 -47.58
N ALA A 573 -13.68 6.90 -46.30
CA ALA A 573 -13.47 7.88 -45.24
C ALA A 573 -12.01 7.92 -44.80
N ALA A 574 -11.63 8.92 -44.01
CA ALA A 574 -10.39 8.86 -43.24
C ALA A 574 -10.54 7.81 -42.13
N SER A 575 -9.48 7.05 -41.87
CA SER A 575 -9.41 6.16 -40.71
C SER A 575 -9.64 6.96 -39.43
N PRO A 576 -10.40 6.43 -38.46
CA PRO A 576 -10.61 7.11 -37.19
C PRO A 576 -9.29 7.35 -36.47
N LYS A 577 -9.24 8.42 -35.67
CA LYS A 577 -8.08 8.70 -34.82
C LYS A 577 -7.97 7.66 -33.71
N LEU A 578 -6.74 7.25 -33.42
CA LEU A 578 -6.44 6.35 -32.31
C LEU A 578 -6.46 7.09 -30.97
N PRO A 579 -6.65 6.39 -29.83
CA PRO A 579 -6.61 7.00 -28.50
C PRO A 579 -5.37 7.86 -28.21
N ARG A 580 -4.21 7.47 -28.77
CA ARG A 580 -2.95 8.24 -28.63
C ARG A 580 -2.93 9.57 -29.39
N GLU A 581 -3.77 9.73 -30.41
CA GLU A 581 -3.87 10.93 -31.26
C GLU A 581 -4.95 11.91 -30.76
N MET A 582 -5.72 11.51 -29.75
CA MET A 582 -6.75 12.36 -29.15
C MET A 582 -6.10 13.43 -28.27
N LYS A 583 -6.75 14.58 -28.18
CA LYS A 583 -6.32 15.63 -27.25
C LYS A 583 -6.34 15.07 -25.83
N LYS A 584 -5.23 15.23 -25.11
CA LYS A 584 -5.07 14.76 -23.72
C LYS A 584 -4.87 15.93 -22.76
N TYR A 585 -5.22 15.70 -21.51
CA TYR A 585 -4.87 16.57 -20.39
C TYR A 585 -4.41 15.73 -19.22
N TRP A 586 -3.26 16.09 -18.67
CA TRP A 586 -2.68 15.51 -17.47
C TRP A 586 -2.88 16.49 -16.32
N ASP A 587 -3.51 16.03 -15.25
CA ASP A 587 -3.63 16.81 -14.02
C ASP A 587 -2.53 16.41 -13.04
N GLU A 588 -1.61 17.34 -12.76
CA GLU A 588 -0.50 17.11 -11.83
C GLU A 588 -0.95 17.01 -10.36
N ASN A 589 -2.06 17.66 -9.98
CA ASN A 589 -2.50 17.70 -8.58
C ASN A 589 -3.24 16.42 -8.20
N PHE A 590 -4.02 15.87 -9.12
CA PHE A 590 -4.82 14.65 -8.90
C PHE A 590 -4.21 13.40 -9.54
N GLU A 591 -3.18 13.57 -10.38
CA GLU A 591 -2.33 12.54 -10.97
C GLU A 591 -3.06 11.57 -11.91
N PHE A 592 -3.95 12.09 -12.76
CA PHE A 592 -4.64 11.34 -13.81
C PHE A 592 -4.51 12.01 -15.19
N THR A 593 -4.60 11.21 -16.24
CA THR A 593 -4.69 11.65 -17.64
C THR A 593 -6.08 11.38 -18.17
N VAL A 594 -6.66 12.35 -18.86
CA VAL A 594 -7.85 12.16 -19.68
C VAL A 594 -7.55 12.38 -21.14
N ARG A 595 -8.43 11.85 -21.99
CA ARG A 595 -8.47 12.09 -23.42
C ARG A 595 -9.89 12.32 -23.90
N GLU A 596 -10.02 12.97 -25.05
CA GLU A 596 -11.28 13.02 -25.78
C GLU A 596 -11.69 11.61 -26.29
N ALA A 597 -12.98 11.42 -26.53
CA ALA A 597 -13.56 10.18 -27.04
C ALA A 597 -13.08 9.90 -28.48
N THR A 598 -12.69 8.65 -28.76
CA THR A 598 -12.45 8.18 -30.11
C THR A 598 -13.76 7.70 -30.75
N PHE A 599 -13.73 7.54 -32.07
CA PHE A 599 -14.84 6.91 -32.79
C PHE A 599 -15.19 5.52 -32.24
N SER A 600 -14.18 4.72 -31.87
CA SER A 600 -14.39 3.38 -31.32
C SER A 600 -15.08 3.43 -29.95
N ASP A 601 -14.70 4.35 -29.08
CA ASP A 601 -15.36 4.51 -27.77
C ASP A 601 -16.85 4.87 -27.95
N ASP A 602 -17.18 5.73 -28.92
CA ASP A 602 -18.56 6.14 -29.21
C ASP A 602 -19.40 5.03 -29.88
N VAL A 603 -18.76 4.07 -30.55
CA VAL A 603 -19.42 2.90 -31.13
C VAL A 603 -19.74 1.86 -30.07
N GLU A 604 -18.84 1.70 -29.09
CA GLU A 604 -18.98 0.73 -28.00
C GLU A 604 -19.89 1.22 -26.85
N ASP A 605 -20.23 2.51 -26.80
CA ASP A 605 -21.16 3.11 -25.81
C ASP A 605 -22.59 3.25 -26.37
N PRO A 606 -23.53 2.34 -26.04
CA PRO A 606 -24.91 2.39 -26.53
C PRO A 606 -25.72 3.55 -25.95
N ALA A 607 -25.26 4.22 -24.90
CA ALA A 607 -25.95 5.34 -24.23
C ALA A 607 -25.51 6.70 -24.79
N LYS A 608 -25.64 6.83 -26.13
CA LYS A 608 -25.24 7.93 -27.01
C LYS A 608 -25.90 9.30 -26.74
N GLU A 609 -26.43 9.52 -25.55
CA GLU A 609 -27.04 10.78 -25.17
C GLU A 609 -25.93 11.81 -24.86
N ASP A 610 -25.72 12.70 -25.85
CA ASP A 610 -25.07 14.02 -25.78
C ASP A 610 -23.53 14.17 -25.90
N ASN A 611 -22.77 13.15 -26.32
CA ASN A 611 -21.30 13.26 -26.53
C ASN A 611 -20.55 13.87 -25.31
N ALA A 612 -21.15 13.89 -24.14
CA ALA A 612 -20.61 14.60 -23.00
C ALA A 612 -19.59 13.72 -22.28
N GLY A 613 -18.38 14.22 -22.11
CA GLY A 613 -17.40 13.68 -21.18
C GLY A 613 -16.09 13.21 -21.81
N LEU A 614 -15.08 13.11 -20.94
CA LEU A 614 -13.73 12.70 -21.29
C LEU A 614 -13.44 11.32 -20.74
N PHE A 615 -12.68 10.52 -21.47
CA PHE A 615 -12.24 9.20 -21.02
C PHE A 615 -10.99 9.32 -20.18
N VAL A 616 -10.96 8.66 -19.03
CA VAL A 616 -9.77 8.50 -18.21
C VAL A 616 -8.84 7.51 -18.90
N ASP A 617 -7.69 8.02 -19.32
CA ASP A 617 -6.67 7.28 -20.09
C ASP A 617 -5.65 6.62 -19.16
N ASN A 618 -5.31 7.30 -18.06
CA ASN A 618 -4.37 6.80 -17.06
C ASN A 618 -4.71 7.38 -15.69
N VAL A 619 -4.50 6.60 -14.63
CA VAL A 619 -4.56 7.06 -13.24
C VAL A 619 -3.28 6.58 -12.56
N SER A 620 -2.54 7.50 -11.95
CA SER A 620 -1.32 7.10 -11.23
C SER A 620 -1.69 6.31 -9.98
N GLU A 621 -1.07 5.15 -9.82
CA GLU A 621 -1.23 4.34 -8.62
C GLU A 621 -0.84 5.15 -7.37
N GLY A 622 -1.71 5.15 -6.36
CA GLY A 622 -1.53 5.95 -5.15
C GLY A 622 -1.73 7.46 -5.31
N GLY A 623 -2.10 7.95 -6.50
CA GLY A 623 -2.51 9.35 -6.71
C GLY A 623 -3.89 9.65 -6.11
N TRP A 624 -4.23 10.93 -5.94
CA TRP A 624 -5.52 11.33 -5.36
C TRP A 624 -6.73 10.83 -6.17
N ALA A 625 -6.59 10.73 -7.50
CA ALA A 625 -7.59 10.11 -8.35
C ALA A 625 -7.79 8.62 -8.08
N ALA A 626 -6.70 7.86 -7.85
CA ALA A 626 -6.80 6.45 -7.50
C ALA A 626 -7.44 6.25 -6.12
N LEU A 627 -7.08 7.08 -5.13
CA LEU A 627 -7.69 7.06 -3.80
C LEU A 627 -9.19 7.38 -3.85
N GLY A 628 -9.62 8.29 -4.72
CA GLY A 628 -11.04 8.52 -5.00
C GLY A 628 -11.73 7.39 -5.79
N HIS A 629 -11.02 6.34 -6.21
CA HIS A 629 -11.53 5.27 -7.07
C HIS A 629 -11.89 5.68 -8.51
N LEU A 630 -11.30 6.78 -9.01
CA LEU A 630 -11.29 7.06 -10.44
C LEU A 630 -10.45 5.99 -11.14
N ALA A 631 -10.98 5.39 -12.19
CA ALA A 631 -10.35 4.28 -12.88
C ALA A 631 -10.14 4.56 -14.37
N VAL A 632 -9.15 3.89 -14.96
CA VAL A 632 -8.97 3.87 -16.42
C VAL A 632 -10.23 3.33 -17.09
N GLY A 633 -10.68 4.01 -18.14
CA GLY A 633 -11.94 3.70 -18.84
C GLY A 633 -13.17 4.43 -18.29
N ASP A 634 -13.08 5.11 -17.14
CA ASP A 634 -14.18 5.97 -16.67
C ASP A 634 -14.40 7.13 -17.63
N ARG A 635 -15.66 7.46 -17.91
CA ARG A 635 -16.07 8.65 -18.67
C ARG A 635 -16.51 9.74 -17.69
N ILE A 636 -15.74 10.81 -17.57
CA ILE A 636 -16.04 11.95 -16.69
C ILE A 636 -17.09 12.83 -17.36
N LEU A 637 -18.28 12.92 -16.77
CA LEU A 637 -19.40 13.69 -17.29
C LEU A 637 -19.46 15.09 -16.69
N THR A 638 -19.26 15.20 -15.37
CA THR A 638 -19.26 16.47 -14.65
C THR A 638 -18.19 16.50 -13.57
N VAL A 639 -17.70 17.69 -13.24
CA VAL A 639 -16.83 17.97 -12.09
C VAL A 639 -17.43 19.12 -11.31
N ASP A 640 -17.71 18.93 -10.02
CA ASP A 640 -18.48 19.85 -9.17
C ASP A 640 -19.79 20.33 -9.84
N ARG A 641 -20.50 19.37 -10.48
CA ARG A 641 -21.73 19.58 -11.26
C ARG A 641 -21.56 20.43 -12.53
N LEU A 642 -20.35 20.86 -12.86
CA LEU A 642 -20.06 21.53 -14.13
C LEU A 642 -19.86 20.49 -15.23
N PRO A 643 -20.58 20.59 -16.36
CA PRO A 643 -20.47 19.63 -17.44
C PRO A 643 -19.10 19.72 -18.12
N ILE A 644 -18.47 18.56 -18.31
CA ILE A 644 -17.20 18.43 -19.00
C ILE A 644 -17.47 17.86 -20.39
N ARG A 645 -17.19 18.64 -21.43
CA ARG A 645 -17.43 18.24 -22.83
C ARG A 645 -16.15 18.03 -23.62
N ASP A 646 -15.09 18.73 -23.25
CA ASP A 646 -13.81 18.70 -23.92
C ASP A 646 -12.68 18.94 -22.90
N VAL A 647 -11.45 18.74 -23.36
CA VAL A 647 -10.26 18.92 -22.52
C VAL A 647 -10.11 20.35 -22.01
N ALA A 648 -10.48 21.36 -22.80
CA ALA A 648 -10.33 22.76 -22.40
C ALA A 648 -11.29 23.14 -21.25
N ALA A 649 -12.50 22.58 -21.26
CA ALA A 649 -13.46 22.73 -20.18
C ALA A 649 -12.94 22.11 -18.88
N LEU A 650 -12.39 20.89 -18.95
CA LEU A 650 -11.81 20.24 -17.76
C LEU A 650 -10.62 21.03 -17.21
N GLU A 651 -9.65 21.38 -18.06
CA GLU A 651 -8.46 22.14 -17.67
C GLU A 651 -8.83 23.44 -16.93
N LYS A 652 -9.83 24.17 -17.45
CA LYS A 652 -10.34 25.39 -16.81
C LYS A 652 -10.95 25.12 -15.43
N VAL A 653 -11.73 24.05 -15.28
CA VAL A 653 -12.35 23.67 -14.00
C VAL A 653 -11.30 23.24 -12.99
N MET A 654 -10.38 22.35 -13.38
CA MET A 654 -9.32 21.84 -12.51
C MET A 654 -8.35 22.93 -12.07
N LYS A 655 -7.99 23.87 -12.96
CA LYS A 655 -7.17 25.03 -12.61
C LYS A 655 -7.85 25.88 -11.53
N LYS A 656 -9.14 26.15 -11.67
CA LYS A 656 -9.90 26.91 -10.67
C LYS A 656 -9.94 26.19 -9.32
N ILE A 657 -10.17 24.88 -9.33
CA ILE A 657 -10.15 24.03 -8.13
C ILE A 657 -8.80 24.11 -7.42
N ALA A 658 -7.70 24.05 -8.18
CA ALA A 658 -6.35 24.17 -7.64
C ALA A 658 -6.05 25.57 -7.06
N GLU A 659 -6.57 26.64 -7.67
CA GLU A 659 -6.44 28.01 -7.17
C GLU A 659 -7.14 28.21 -5.83
N ILE A 660 -8.38 27.69 -5.68
CA ILE A 660 -9.16 27.83 -4.45
C ILE A 660 -8.87 26.75 -3.40
N LYS A 661 -8.10 25.71 -3.77
CA LYS A 661 -7.72 24.59 -2.91
C LYS A 661 -8.94 23.91 -2.27
N SER A 662 -9.92 23.52 -3.09
CA SER A 662 -11.15 22.86 -2.63
C SER A 662 -10.85 21.60 -1.81
N LYS A 663 -11.42 21.49 -0.60
CA LYS A 663 -11.19 20.32 0.28
C LYS A 663 -11.63 19.00 -0.34
N SER A 664 -12.71 19.04 -1.12
CA SER A 664 -13.19 17.91 -1.89
C SER A 664 -13.69 18.36 -3.25
N VAL A 665 -13.68 17.43 -4.21
CA VAL A 665 -14.13 17.64 -5.58
C VAL A 665 -14.94 16.43 -6.01
N VAL A 666 -16.16 16.66 -6.52
CA VAL A 666 -17.06 15.57 -6.90
C VAL A 666 -17.09 15.39 -8.40
N PHE A 667 -16.69 14.21 -8.86
CA PHE A 667 -16.74 13.79 -10.25
C PHE A 667 -17.97 12.92 -10.45
N GLN A 668 -18.76 13.21 -11.47
CA GLN A 668 -19.73 12.25 -11.98
C GLN A 668 -19.07 11.47 -13.11
N VAL A 669 -18.94 10.16 -12.92
CA VAL A 669 -18.34 9.28 -13.91
C VAL A 669 -19.33 8.23 -14.40
N ARG A 670 -19.09 7.73 -15.61
CA ARG A 670 -19.76 6.55 -16.15
C ARG A 670 -18.72 5.45 -16.38
N ARG A 671 -18.99 4.27 -15.82
CA ARG A 671 -18.17 3.06 -15.95
C ARG A 671 -19.01 1.98 -16.60
N GLY A 672 -18.79 1.76 -17.90
CA GLY A 672 -19.69 0.96 -18.72
C GLY A 672 -21.12 1.54 -18.70
N ILE A 673 -22.09 0.77 -18.22
CA ILE A 673 -23.50 1.20 -18.13
C ILE A 673 -23.86 1.87 -16.79
N HIS A 674 -22.93 1.93 -15.83
CA HIS A 674 -23.20 2.45 -14.49
C HIS A 674 -22.68 3.88 -14.34
N SER A 675 -23.46 4.73 -13.69
CA SER A 675 -23.01 6.06 -13.27
C SER A 675 -22.67 6.05 -11.79
N ALA A 676 -21.60 6.74 -11.41
CA ALA A 676 -21.17 6.93 -10.03
C ALA A 676 -20.79 8.39 -9.78
N PHE A 677 -20.96 8.81 -8.52
CA PHE A 677 -20.32 10.02 -8.03
C PHE A 677 -19.11 9.62 -7.20
N ILE A 678 -17.98 10.21 -7.52
CA ILE A 678 -16.69 9.97 -6.91
C ILE A 678 -16.24 11.27 -6.27
N GLU A 679 -15.91 11.24 -4.98
CA GLU A 679 -15.37 12.39 -4.27
C GLU A 679 -13.86 12.21 -4.12
N LEU A 680 -13.09 13.17 -4.61
CA LEU A 680 -11.64 13.22 -4.43
C LEU A 680 -11.34 14.28 -3.40
N GLU A 681 -10.54 13.93 -2.40
CA GLU A 681 -10.20 14.80 -1.27
C GLU A 681 -8.69 15.08 -1.26
N PRO A 682 -8.20 15.98 -2.13
CA PRO A 682 -6.78 16.23 -2.27
C PRO A 682 -6.21 16.98 -1.04
N ALA A 683 -5.04 16.55 -0.56
CA ALA A 683 -4.26 17.37 0.36
C ALA A 683 -3.44 18.40 -0.45
N TRP A 684 -3.90 19.65 -0.43
CA TRP A 684 -3.20 20.79 -1.07
C TRP A 684 -1.88 21.19 -0.39
N THR A 685 -1.55 20.54 0.73
CA THR A 685 -0.29 20.69 1.44
C THR A 685 0.82 19.96 0.68
N ARG A 686 1.44 20.71 -0.25
CA ARG A 686 2.83 20.67 -0.73
C ARG A 686 3.71 19.56 -0.12
N ALA A 687 4.29 18.66 -0.91
CA ALA A 687 5.50 18.98 -1.70
C ALA A 687 6.39 19.99 -0.96
N ARG A 688 6.98 19.54 0.15
CA ARG A 688 8.23 20.10 0.64
C ARG A 688 9.32 19.13 0.27
#